data_AF-A0AB34C4Y6-F1
#
_entry.id   AF-A0AB34C4Y6-F1
#
_cell.length_a   1.000
_cell.length_b   1.000
_cell.length_c   1.000
_cell.angle_alpha   90.00
_cell.angle_beta   90.00
_cell.angle_gamma   90.00
#
_symmetry.space_group_name_H-M   'P 1'
#
loop_
_entity.id
_entity.type
_entity.pdbx_description
1 polymer ?
#
loop_
_entity_poly.entity_id
_entity_poly.type
_entity_poly.pdbx_seq_one_letter_code
_entity_poly.pdbx_strand_id
1 'polypeptide(L)'
;MAELRNPTSQAILQQCAEWLTAIDAIRTVKMPEENSEYWRKVPDLSAFKKSLGRLILRASRVEPTLAVNYVQQVTNSEHLSEDTFNDIISLCPVLAQSIPKSVVELSLAFFCKELPDDQVAREERELRAGSEWRKAIRVKPEAERTHQEKMALSHAHLFRSLGDFSHHDWERLSLHDTLRGFWPPSPLREPFHSLFQSSPDYALRLLRELCNHAMAAWRQLHRHSRERNGTPIPLELKFPWGIQRFWGTEREYLWFRSTWVPKMIGCGFMALEEWCFAELERGRPLDELIQQIVEGNECIAILGTAAMLVLHTEVVSEVTAPLFTSQRLFAADHTRMKQDISSSTVGLIGFNHRVDKTHIEVIQTAAARGVRRTQLSWMVPRLIFAADALTDLIRNAILNFKNDLPYEYEEHRNIQEAQEHLTAQALEYAELVDPENYRAYRTKEDSNQVAIVHVSPSASKPENVARAEEASRFLRFSNLWPWAAKSFEEGIIQDTFAIKDAIALSKEENTDDLFEYSNDKYEETQLAMYRGAVAATAAIVLNFRDASTQEDLEWARDVLIRAMRLPENPGVMWSPSSVIPWHHAIYAARGLAADLREGTAACDVAIDLLDLIAHPLEVVSLAALKEACKLWIKDPKLTWAALILSLSLCHVPQRPRDQLSQHGVAHHSPIESKAAVDAVLAFYQNGSGWPTLPLPPPAWVKVEPRKGRRRYQIDEEYDEGDLTDAAEEWDEPHIFWHSKRAAEILNLIPVDRILGSSARSTLLEFMADVLDWTIQKNSPPWVKAGHRHRPTTQVFEWTNTLGSTLGQVAGLVPLGDFRPRFLEPIFGVDDECCWAILSPLASTYVCAYVYDAPIVPTDAVVTLDLCLGRLLQSSAFNRDAYRGGELSGFDQPNLVRTLMFVSVEHASMAARYVNGDWSEVSLILPIIDRFIRTGGWAVSVMGPFLTLCERAKANYHAETFADQVLAIISDGPDELIGWHGTTTPARIAELVQYFAHRDAPITLAVAQKFLRILDLLVDMGDRRSATLQLSEAFRETRLSF
;
A
#
# COMPACT_ATOMS: atom_id res chain seq x y z
N MET A 1 -35.33 -19.88 -2.85
CA MET A 1 -36.07 -19.91 -4.14
C MET A 1 -35.18 -19.62 -5.36
N ALA A 2 -33.96 -19.08 -5.24
CA ALA A 2 -33.11 -18.69 -6.38
C ALA A 2 -32.50 -19.85 -7.20
N GLU A 3 -32.67 -21.11 -6.77
CA GLU A 3 -32.05 -22.29 -7.41
C GLU A 3 -33.06 -23.13 -8.21
N LEU A 4 -34.29 -22.64 -8.40
CA LEU A 4 -35.35 -23.38 -9.09
C LEU A 4 -35.40 -22.97 -10.57
N ARG A 5 -35.31 -23.96 -11.46
CA ARG A 5 -35.50 -23.75 -12.90
C ARG A 5 -36.93 -23.28 -13.19
N ASN A 6 -37.05 -22.18 -13.91
CA ASN A 6 -38.31 -21.58 -14.33
C ASN A 6 -38.25 -21.29 -15.84
N PRO A 7 -39.15 -21.85 -16.67
CA PRO A 7 -39.20 -21.60 -18.11
C PRO A 7 -39.27 -20.11 -18.49
N THR A 8 -39.97 -19.29 -17.69
CA THR A 8 -40.04 -17.85 -17.92
C THR A 8 -38.69 -17.17 -17.68
N SER A 9 -37.98 -17.55 -16.62
CA SER A 9 -36.64 -17.02 -16.33
C SER A 9 -35.64 -17.44 -17.41
N GLN A 10 -35.74 -18.67 -17.91
CA GLN A 10 -34.91 -19.16 -19.01
C GLN A 10 -35.15 -18.35 -20.29
N ALA A 11 -36.41 -18.10 -20.67
CA ALA A 11 -36.74 -17.29 -21.84
C ALA A 11 -36.22 -15.85 -21.74
N ILE A 12 -36.30 -15.24 -20.54
CA ILE A 12 -35.74 -13.90 -20.29
C ILE A 12 -34.21 -13.92 -20.46
N LEU A 13 -33.53 -14.91 -19.86
CA LEU A 13 -32.07 -15.03 -19.94
C LEU A 13 -31.58 -15.27 -21.37
N GLN A 14 -32.32 -16.05 -22.15
CA GLN A 14 -32.07 -16.27 -23.57
C GLN A 14 -32.17 -14.95 -24.35
N GLN A 15 -33.21 -14.15 -24.11
CA GLN A 15 -33.37 -12.85 -24.74
C GLN A 15 -32.24 -11.88 -24.36
N CYS A 16 -31.79 -11.91 -23.09
CA CYS A 16 -30.64 -11.11 -22.64
C CYS A 16 -29.35 -11.50 -23.39
N ALA A 17 -29.12 -12.80 -23.62
CA ALA A 17 -27.94 -13.27 -24.35
C ALA A 17 -27.95 -12.83 -25.82
N GLU A 18 -29.12 -12.86 -26.46
CA GLU A 18 -29.30 -12.35 -27.82
C GLU A 18 -29.02 -10.84 -27.91
N TRP A 19 -29.51 -10.05 -26.94
CA TRP A 19 -29.23 -8.62 -26.89
C TRP A 19 -27.74 -8.32 -26.69
N LEU A 20 -27.05 -9.06 -25.81
CA LEU A 20 -25.60 -8.90 -25.62
C LEU A 20 -24.83 -9.14 -26.92
N THR A 21 -25.20 -10.18 -27.67
CA THR A 21 -24.58 -10.51 -28.95
C THR A 21 -24.81 -9.39 -29.98
N ALA A 22 -26.04 -8.87 -30.05
CA ALA A 22 -26.38 -7.76 -30.95
C ALA A 22 -25.65 -6.46 -30.61
N ILE A 23 -25.45 -6.17 -29.32
CA ILE A 23 -24.71 -4.99 -28.86
C ILE A 23 -23.22 -5.10 -29.22
N ASP A 24 -22.62 -6.28 -29.06
CA ASP A 24 -21.20 -6.50 -29.37
C ASP A 24 -20.89 -6.41 -30.87
N ALA A 25 -21.84 -6.81 -31.73
CA ALA A 25 -21.73 -6.68 -33.17
C ALA A 25 -21.61 -5.22 -33.66
N ILE A 26 -22.02 -4.23 -32.86
CA ILE A 26 -21.90 -2.80 -33.22
C ILE A 26 -20.43 -2.37 -33.34
N ARG A 27 -19.52 -3.00 -32.58
CA ARG A 27 -18.09 -2.62 -32.55
C ARG A 27 -17.28 -3.23 -33.71
N THR A 28 -17.76 -4.29 -34.36
CA THR A 28 -16.99 -5.07 -35.34
C THR A 28 -17.30 -4.71 -36.79
N VAL A 29 -18.42 -4.05 -37.10
CA VAL A 29 -18.85 -3.80 -38.48
C VAL A 29 -18.48 -2.38 -38.95
N LYS A 30 -17.74 -2.29 -40.06
CA LYS A 30 -17.33 -1.02 -40.72
C LYS A 30 -18.47 -0.26 -41.43
N MET A 31 -19.66 -0.83 -41.54
CA MET A 31 -20.85 -0.19 -42.10
C MET A 31 -22.06 -0.36 -41.17
N PRO A 32 -22.91 0.67 -41.00
CA PRO A 32 -24.06 0.57 -40.11
C PRO A 32 -25.16 -0.27 -40.74
N GLU A 33 -25.48 -1.42 -40.15
CA GLU A 33 -26.76 -2.12 -40.36
C GLU A 33 -27.89 -1.38 -39.61
N GLU A 34 -29.15 -1.55 -40.05
CA GLU A 34 -30.34 -0.95 -39.40
C GLU A 34 -30.43 -1.22 -37.89
N ASN A 35 -29.91 -2.35 -37.41
CA ASN A 35 -29.86 -2.71 -35.99
C ASN A 35 -28.91 -1.82 -35.16
N SER A 36 -27.89 -1.21 -35.79
CA SER A 36 -26.93 -0.34 -35.09
C SER A 36 -27.53 1.01 -34.70
N GLU A 37 -28.51 1.53 -35.45
CA GLU A 37 -29.25 2.75 -35.10
C GLU A 37 -30.23 2.54 -33.94
N TYR A 38 -30.78 1.33 -33.79
CA TYR A 38 -31.68 0.99 -32.69
C TYR A 38 -30.95 1.04 -31.34
N TRP A 39 -29.80 0.37 -31.23
CA TRP A 39 -29.03 0.34 -29.97
C TRP A 39 -28.40 1.68 -29.62
N ARG A 40 -28.10 2.54 -30.60
CA ARG A 40 -27.64 3.93 -30.36
C ARG A 40 -28.69 4.82 -29.71
N LYS A 41 -29.98 4.46 -29.77
CA LYS A 41 -31.08 5.19 -29.10
C LYS A 41 -31.26 4.76 -27.65
N VAL A 42 -30.64 3.67 -27.20
CA VAL A 42 -30.71 3.21 -25.81
C VAL A 42 -29.79 4.08 -24.96
N PRO A 43 -30.33 4.81 -23.95
CA PRO A 43 -29.51 5.59 -23.05
C PRO A 43 -28.62 4.66 -22.21
N ASP A 44 -27.36 5.05 -22.03
CA ASP A 44 -26.33 4.29 -21.29
C ASP A 44 -26.25 2.80 -21.66
N LEU A 45 -26.03 2.55 -22.96
CA LEU A 45 -25.86 1.21 -23.53
C LEU A 45 -24.77 0.39 -22.80
N SER A 46 -23.75 1.04 -22.25
CA SER A 46 -22.66 0.39 -21.50
C SER A 46 -23.17 -0.19 -20.18
N ALA A 47 -23.89 0.59 -19.37
CA ALA A 47 -24.48 0.10 -18.12
C ALA A 47 -25.56 -0.96 -18.36
N PHE A 48 -26.35 -0.81 -19.43
CA PHE A 48 -27.33 -1.81 -19.82
C PHE A 48 -26.65 -3.14 -20.18
N LYS A 49 -25.62 -3.11 -21.04
CA LYS A 49 -24.80 -4.29 -21.37
C LYS A 49 -24.23 -4.96 -20.11
N LYS A 50 -23.67 -4.17 -19.20
CA LYS A 50 -23.12 -4.66 -17.92
C LYS A 50 -24.19 -5.33 -17.05
N SER A 51 -25.39 -4.76 -17.00
CA SER A 51 -26.53 -5.31 -16.25
C SER A 51 -27.01 -6.63 -16.83
N LEU A 52 -27.12 -6.73 -18.17
CA LEU A 52 -27.46 -7.98 -18.85
C LEU A 52 -26.42 -9.08 -18.57
N GLY A 53 -25.13 -8.75 -18.69
CA GLY A 53 -24.04 -9.67 -18.38
C GLY A 53 -24.09 -10.16 -16.93
N ARG A 54 -24.25 -9.26 -15.95
CA ARG A 54 -24.38 -9.61 -14.53
C ARG A 54 -25.60 -10.50 -14.25
N LEU A 55 -26.72 -10.26 -14.95
CA LEU A 55 -27.92 -11.06 -14.79
C LEU A 55 -27.70 -12.51 -15.28
N ILE A 56 -27.06 -12.69 -16.43
CA ILE A 56 -26.68 -14.02 -16.93
C ILE A 56 -25.70 -14.72 -15.98
N LEU A 57 -24.66 -14.01 -15.53
CA LEU A 57 -23.64 -14.57 -14.64
C LEU A 57 -24.21 -14.96 -13.26
N ARG A 58 -25.12 -14.17 -12.69
CA ARG A 58 -25.79 -14.53 -11.42
C ARG A 58 -26.69 -15.76 -11.56
N ALA A 59 -27.20 -16.02 -12.77
CA ALA A 59 -28.03 -17.19 -13.07
C ALA A 59 -27.22 -18.45 -13.42
N SER A 60 -25.88 -18.41 -13.35
CA SER A 60 -24.99 -19.49 -13.81
C SER A 60 -25.24 -20.85 -13.14
N ARG A 61 -25.73 -20.88 -11.89
CA ARG A 61 -26.10 -22.13 -11.21
C ARG A 61 -27.28 -22.84 -11.87
N VAL A 62 -28.24 -22.07 -12.40
CA VAL A 62 -29.50 -22.59 -12.96
C VAL A 62 -29.37 -22.81 -14.47
N GLU A 63 -28.76 -21.83 -15.16
CA GLU A 63 -28.53 -21.77 -16.61
C GLU A 63 -27.02 -21.62 -16.94
N PRO A 64 -26.18 -22.65 -16.65
CA PRO A 64 -24.73 -22.54 -16.82
C PRO A 64 -24.32 -22.32 -18.28
N THR A 65 -25.05 -22.87 -19.25
CA THR A 65 -24.70 -22.78 -20.68
C THR A 65 -24.68 -21.35 -21.19
N LEU A 66 -25.63 -20.50 -20.76
CA LEU A 66 -25.66 -19.09 -21.14
C LEU A 66 -24.49 -18.31 -20.56
N ALA A 67 -24.14 -18.60 -19.31
CA ALA A 67 -22.99 -17.98 -18.65
C ALA A 67 -21.66 -18.41 -19.29
N VAL A 68 -21.50 -19.69 -19.64
CA VAL A 68 -20.34 -20.21 -20.39
C VAL A 68 -20.19 -19.48 -21.72
N ASN A 69 -21.28 -19.40 -22.51
CA ASN A 69 -21.24 -18.74 -23.82
C ASN A 69 -20.84 -17.26 -23.70
N TYR A 70 -21.39 -16.55 -22.72
CA TYR A 70 -21.03 -15.15 -22.48
C TYR A 70 -19.56 -14.98 -22.09
N VAL A 71 -19.05 -15.78 -21.15
CA VAL A 71 -17.65 -15.71 -20.72
C VAL A 71 -16.70 -16.07 -21.87
N GLN A 72 -17.04 -17.07 -22.68
CA GLN A 72 -16.25 -17.46 -23.84
C GLN A 72 -16.19 -16.36 -24.91
N GLN A 73 -17.31 -15.67 -25.16
CA GLN A 73 -17.35 -14.53 -26.06
C GLN A 73 -16.44 -13.38 -25.58
N VAL A 74 -16.45 -13.10 -24.28
CA VAL A 74 -15.58 -12.08 -23.66
C VAL A 74 -14.11 -12.50 -23.72
N THR A 75 -13.82 -13.78 -23.46
CA THR A 75 -12.46 -14.35 -23.49
C THR A 75 -11.83 -14.27 -24.89
N ASN A 76 -12.62 -14.45 -25.94
CA ASN A 76 -12.15 -14.41 -27.33
C ASN A 76 -12.07 -12.98 -27.92
N SER A 77 -12.36 -11.94 -27.13
CA SER A 77 -12.27 -10.56 -27.59
C SER A 77 -10.81 -10.14 -27.77
N GLU A 78 -10.48 -9.45 -28.86
CA GLU A 78 -9.12 -8.96 -29.16
C GLU A 78 -8.56 -8.03 -28.06
N HIS A 79 -9.45 -7.37 -27.31
CA HIS A 79 -9.11 -6.50 -26.18
C HIS A 79 -10.03 -6.75 -24.98
N LEU A 80 -9.61 -7.65 -24.09
CA LEU A 80 -10.25 -7.84 -22.78
C LEU A 80 -9.90 -6.68 -21.84
N SER A 81 -10.86 -5.81 -21.52
CA SER A 81 -10.62 -4.69 -20.61
C SER A 81 -10.55 -5.15 -19.15
N GLU A 82 -9.70 -4.49 -18.36
CA GLU A 82 -9.56 -4.74 -16.93
C GLU A 82 -10.89 -4.59 -16.17
N ASP A 83 -11.70 -3.57 -16.50
CA ASP A 83 -13.02 -3.38 -15.89
C ASP A 83 -13.96 -4.56 -16.15
N THR A 84 -13.97 -5.09 -17.37
CA THR A 84 -14.82 -6.23 -17.73
C THR A 84 -14.36 -7.48 -16.99
N PHE A 85 -13.05 -7.71 -16.91
CA PHE A 85 -12.48 -8.81 -16.13
C PHE A 85 -12.86 -8.71 -14.65
N ASN A 86 -12.63 -7.55 -14.03
CA ASN A 86 -12.94 -7.32 -12.62
C ASN A 86 -14.44 -7.46 -12.33
N ASP A 87 -15.32 -7.01 -13.23
CA ASP A 87 -16.77 -7.21 -13.10
C ASP A 87 -17.17 -8.68 -13.08
N ILE A 88 -16.58 -9.51 -13.96
CA ILE A 88 -16.87 -10.96 -14.00
C ILE A 88 -16.30 -11.65 -12.77
N ILE A 89 -15.05 -11.34 -12.40
CA ILE A 89 -14.35 -11.95 -11.27
C ILE A 89 -14.97 -11.54 -9.93
N SER A 90 -15.64 -10.38 -9.84
CA SER A 90 -16.43 -10.03 -8.64
C SER A 90 -17.57 -11.01 -8.34
N LEU A 91 -18.00 -11.80 -9.33
CA LEU A 91 -19.01 -12.86 -9.19
C LEU A 91 -18.39 -14.27 -9.04
N CYS A 92 -17.06 -14.37 -8.88
CA CYS A 92 -16.35 -15.65 -8.75
C CYS A 92 -16.91 -16.58 -7.66
N PRO A 93 -17.40 -16.12 -6.49
CA PRO A 93 -18.01 -17.01 -5.50
C PRO A 93 -19.17 -17.88 -6.03
N VAL A 94 -19.90 -17.38 -7.03
CA VAL A 94 -20.96 -18.13 -7.71
C VAL A 94 -20.40 -18.89 -8.91
N LEU A 95 -19.56 -18.24 -9.72
CA LEU A 95 -19.05 -18.80 -10.97
C LEU A 95 -18.11 -19.99 -10.74
N ALA A 96 -17.31 -19.98 -9.68
CA ALA A 96 -16.42 -21.07 -9.30
C ALA A 96 -17.18 -22.37 -9.01
N GLN A 97 -18.44 -22.29 -8.58
CA GLN A 97 -19.27 -23.48 -8.31
C GLN A 97 -19.96 -24.01 -9.57
N SER A 98 -20.34 -23.12 -10.50
CA SER A 98 -21.16 -23.49 -11.65
C SER A 98 -20.38 -23.66 -12.96
N ILE A 99 -19.37 -22.82 -13.20
CA ILE A 99 -18.63 -22.73 -14.47
C ILE A 99 -17.10 -22.56 -14.25
N PRO A 100 -16.47 -23.34 -13.35
CA PRO A 100 -15.06 -23.12 -12.95
C PRO A 100 -14.09 -23.16 -14.13
N LYS A 101 -14.33 -24.03 -15.12
CA LYS A 101 -13.52 -24.12 -16.33
C LYS A 101 -13.43 -22.79 -17.09
N SER A 102 -14.56 -22.12 -17.29
CA SER A 102 -14.63 -20.85 -18.02
C SER A 102 -13.99 -19.71 -17.23
N VAL A 103 -14.05 -19.74 -15.89
CA VAL A 103 -13.33 -18.78 -15.05
C VAL A 103 -11.82 -18.92 -15.24
N VAL A 104 -11.30 -20.15 -15.21
CA VAL A 104 -9.87 -20.42 -15.44
C VAL A 104 -9.43 -19.97 -16.83
N GLU A 105 -10.21 -20.27 -17.87
CA GLU A 105 -9.90 -19.87 -19.25
C GLU A 105 -9.87 -18.34 -19.42
N LEU A 106 -10.86 -17.63 -18.84
CA LEU A 106 -10.89 -16.17 -18.81
C LEU A 106 -9.68 -15.60 -18.06
N SER A 107 -9.35 -16.16 -16.89
CA SER A 107 -8.19 -15.73 -16.09
C SER A 107 -6.88 -15.92 -16.83
N LEU A 108 -6.66 -17.06 -17.48
CA LEU A 108 -5.44 -17.30 -18.26
C LEU A 108 -5.33 -16.35 -19.46
N ALA A 109 -6.44 -16.10 -20.17
CA ALA A 109 -6.46 -15.15 -21.28
C ALA A 109 -6.17 -13.70 -20.85
N PHE A 110 -6.58 -13.32 -19.64
CA PHE A 110 -6.32 -12.00 -19.09
C PHE A 110 -4.89 -11.86 -18.53
N PHE A 111 -4.41 -12.86 -17.79
CA PHE A 111 -3.15 -12.78 -17.06
C PHE A 111 -1.92 -13.09 -17.92
N CYS A 112 -1.99 -14.05 -18.83
CA CYS A 112 -0.83 -14.44 -19.63
C CYS A 112 -0.63 -13.46 -20.79
N LYS A 113 0.52 -12.79 -20.82
CA LYS A 113 0.95 -11.97 -21.96
C LYS A 113 1.78 -12.82 -22.92
N GLU A 114 2.19 -12.19 -24.01
CA GLU A 114 3.14 -12.79 -24.93
C GLU A 114 4.48 -13.09 -24.22
N LEU A 115 5.06 -14.24 -24.52
CA LEU A 115 6.35 -14.65 -23.98
C LEU A 115 7.51 -13.88 -24.66
N PRO A 116 8.67 -13.69 -24.01
CA PRO A 116 9.79 -12.94 -24.57
C PRO A 116 10.25 -13.40 -25.97
N ASP A 117 10.34 -14.72 -26.21
CA ASP A 117 10.70 -15.30 -27.51
C ASP A 117 9.68 -14.91 -28.60
N ASP A 118 8.38 -14.94 -28.26
CA ASP A 118 7.30 -14.60 -29.19
C ASP A 118 7.28 -13.10 -29.48
N GLN A 119 7.51 -12.27 -28.45
CA GLN A 119 7.65 -10.82 -28.59
C GLN A 119 8.80 -10.47 -29.54
N VAL A 120 9.98 -11.05 -29.34
CA VAL A 120 11.13 -10.84 -30.23
C VAL A 120 10.80 -11.29 -31.65
N ALA A 121 10.17 -12.45 -31.82
CA ALA A 121 9.76 -12.95 -33.13
C ALA A 121 8.71 -12.06 -33.82
N ARG A 122 7.80 -11.43 -33.07
CA ARG A 122 6.86 -10.43 -33.61
C ARG A 122 7.59 -9.16 -34.02
N GLU A 123 8.42 -8.59 -33.14
CA GLU A 123 9.19 -7.38 -33.42
C GLU A 123 10.10 -7.55 -34.64
N GLU A 124 10.74 -8.72 -34.80
CA GLU A 124 11.50 -9.05 -36.01
C GLU A 124 10.63 -9.07 -37.27
N ARG A 125 9.43 -9.66 -37.20
CA ARG A 125 8.49 -9.68 -38.33
C ARG A 125 8.02 -8.29 -38.70
N GLU A 126 7.68 -7.46 -37.71
CA GLU A 126 7.28 -6.06 -37.90
C GLU A 126 8.41 -5.21 -38.52
N LEU A 127 9.64 -5.40 -38.06
CA LEU A 127 10.81 -4.73 -38.64
C LEU A 127 11.09 -5.17 -40.08
N ARG A 128 10.98 -6.48 -40.37
CA ARG A 128 11.11 -7.01 -41.75
C ARG A 128 10.01 -6.46 -42.66
N ALA A 129 8.75 -6.54 -42.24
CA ALA A 129 7.61 -6.02 -42.99
C ALA A 129 7.71 -4.50 -43.20
N GLY A 130 8.09 -3.74 -42.17
CA GLY A 130 8.32 -2.30 -42.27
C GLY A 130 9.50 -1.93 -43.16
N SER A 131 10.56 -2.75 -43.21
CA SER A 131 11.68 -2.60 -44.15
C SER A 131 11.25 -2.88 -45.60
N GLU A 132 10.51 -3.96 -45.85
CA GLU A 132 9.98 -4.31 -47.17
C GLU A 132 8.99 -3.25 -47.69
N TRP A 133 8.08 -2.79 -46.82
CA TRP A 133 7.16 -1.70 -47.13
C TRP A 133 7.89 -0.42 -47.52
N ARG A 134 8.94 -0.02 -46.77
CA ARG A 134 9.77 1.15 -47.11
C ARG A 134 10.54 0.97 -48.42
N LYS A 135 11.06 -0.24 -48.71
CA LYS A 135 11.66 -0.54 -50.02
C LYS A 135 10.64 -0.35 -51.14
N ALA A 136 9.42 -0.85 -50.95
CA ALA A 136 8.33 -0.67 -51.93
C ALA A 136 7.96 0.81 -52.12
N ILE A 137 7.93 1.62 -51.06
CA ILE A 137 7.69 3.07 -51.17
C ILE A 137 8.83 3.77 -51.92
N ARG A 138 10.09 3.41 -51.67
CA ARG A 138 11.25 4.02 -52.34
C ARG A 138 11.29 3.76 -53.85
N VAL A 139 10.72 2.64 -54.31
CA VAL A 139 10.58 2.32 -55.74
C VAL A 139 9.55 3.20 -56.43
N LYS A 140 8.55 3.74 -55.72
CA LYS A 140 7.56 4.67 -56.28
C LYS A 140 8.21 6.04 -56.59
N PRO A 141 7.87 6.69 -57.73
CA PRO A 141 8.28 8.06 -58.03
C PRO A 141 7.81 9.03 -56.93
N GLU A 142 8.63 10.03 -56.60
CA GLU A 142 8.37 10.94 -55.46
C GLU A 142 7.08 11.77 -55.61
N ALA A 143 6.66 12.03 -56.86
CA ALA A 143 5.40 12.70 -57.19
C ALA A 143 4.15 11.85 -56.89
N GLU A 144 4.27 10.52 -56.86
CA GLU A 144 3.16 9.58 -56.68
C GLU A 144 3.03 9.04 -55.25
N ARG A 145 3.97 9.40 -54.36
CA ARG A 145 3.94 9.00 -52.94
C ARG A 145 2.88 9.78 -52.18
N THR A 146 2.05 9.07 -51.43
CA THR A 146 1.06 9.65 -50.51
C THR A 146 1.74 10.37 -49.34
N HIS A 147 1.01 11.24 -48.65
CA HIS A 147 1.50 11.97 -47.48
C HIS A 147 2.02 11.02 -46.37
N GLN A 148 1.31 9.91 -46.11
CA GLN A 148 1.73 8.89 -45.14
C GLN A 148 3.04 8.19 -45.56
N GLU A 149 3.22 7.91 -46.85
CA GLU A 149 4.44 7.30 -47.38
C GLU A 149 5.65 8.26 -47.33
N LYS A 150 5.43 9.57 -47.54
CA LYS A 150 6.46 10.60 -47.37
C LYS A 150 6.83 10.77 -45.88
N MET A 151 5.85 10.76 -44.98
CA MET A 151 6.09 10.79 -43.53
C MET A 151 6.92 9.58 -43.07
N ALA A 152 6.57 8.37 -43.52
CA ALA A 152 7.26 7.13 -43.20
C ALA A 152 8.74 7.09 -43.66
N LEU A 153 9.11 7.88 -44.68
CA LEU A 153 10.50 8.02 -45.15
C LEU A 153 11.28 9.17 -44.49
N SER A 154 10.59 10.18 -43.95
CA SER A 154 11.17 11.41 -43.39
C SER A 154 11.59 11.33 -41.92
N HIS A 155 11.04 10.39 -41.15
CA HIS A 155 11.39 10.23 -39.73
C HIS A 155 12.70 9.46 -39.59
N ALA A 156 13.69 10.04 -38.90
CA ALA A 156 14.83 9.29 -38.40
C ALA A 156 14.29 8.26 -37.39
N HIS A 157 14.49 6.97 -37.68
CA HIS A 157 14.02 5.90 -36.82
C HIS A 157 14.73 5.99 -35.47
N LEU A 158 13.95 6.18 -34.39
CA LEU A 158 14.37 5.74 -33.07
C LEU A 158 14.62 4.24 -33.21
N PHE A 159 15.89 3.83 -33.15
CA PHE A 159 16.23 2.42 -33.07
C PHE A 159 15.63 1.89 -31.77
N ARG A 160 14.42 1.32 -31.83
CA ARG A 160 13.93 0.44 -30.76
C ARG A 160 14.81 -0.79 -30.85
N SER A 161 15.62 -1.04 -29.83
CA SER A 161 16.40 -2.28 -29.70
C SER A 161 15.41 -3.44 -29.82
N LEU A 162 15.70 -4.39 -30.72
CA LEU A 162 15.00 -5.68 -30.75
C LEU A 162 15.18 -6.37 -29.40
N GLY A 163 14.09 -6.77 -28.74
CA GLY A 163 14.18 -7.47 -27.47
C GLY A 163 14.80 -6.64 -26.34
N ASP A 164 14.47 -5.35 -26.25
CA ASP A 164 14.88 -4.52 -25.12
C ASP A 164 14.03 -4.84 -23.88
N PHE A 165 14.56 -5.70 -23.01
CA PHE A 165 13.91 -6.10 -21.76
C PHE A 165 14.49 -5.30 -20.59
N SER A 166 13.60 -4.72 -19.79
CA SER A 166 13.90 -3.92 -18.60
C SER A 166 13.80 -4.75 -17.31
N HIS A 167 14.20 -4.16 -16.18
CA HIS A 167 13.99 -4.73 -14.84
C HIS A 167 12.51 -5.07 -14.57
N HIS A 168 11.58 -4.29 -15.12
CA HIS A 168 10.15 -4.56 -14.94
C HIS A 168 9.69 -5.85 -15.62
N ASP A 169 10.38 -6.28 -16.68
CA ASP A 169 10.07 -7.56 -17.35
C ASP A 169 10.50 -8.74 -16.47
N TRP A 170 11.59 -8.59 -15.70
CA TRP A 170 12.01 -9.55 -14.68
C TRP A 170 11.10 -9.60 -13.45
N GLU A 171 10.40 -8.51 -13.14
CA GLU A 171 9.40 -8.48 -12.07
C GLU A 171 8.06 -9.09 -12.49
N ARG A 172 7.67 -8.91 -13.76
CA ARG A 172 6.36 -9.31 -14.28
C ARG A 172 6.33 -10.69 -14.92
N LEU A 173 7.42 -11.12 -15.55
CA LEU A 173 7.58 -12.44 -16.17
C LEU A 173 6.45 -12.79 -17.17
N SER A 174 6.18 -11.87 -18.10
CA SER A 174 5.09 -11.95 -19.08
C SER A 174 3.69 -12.15 -18.47
N LEU A 175 3.48 -11.70 -17.23
CA LEU A 175 2.16 -11.63 -16.63
C LEU A 175 1.60 -10.21 -16.65
N HIS A 176 0.28 -10.12 -16.72
CA HIS A 176 -0.43 -8.87 -16.55
C HIS A 176 -0.41 -8.44 -15.08
N ASP A 177 0.32 -7.37 -14.81
CA ASP A 177 0.41 -6.77 -13.48
C ASP A 177 -0.63 -5.65 -13.36
N THR A 178 -1.79 -5.98 -12.79
CA THR A 178 -2.75 -4.97 -12.34
C THR A 178 -2.40 -4.58 -10.91
N LEU A 179 -1.62 -3.49 -10.77
CA LEU A 179 -1.24 -2.91 -9.47
C LEU A 179 -2.43 -2.67 -8.53
N ARG A 180 -3.66 -2.56 -9.05
CA ARG A 180 -4.89 -2.34 -8.27
C ARG A 180 -5.58 -3.62 -7.78
N GLY A 181 -5.34 -4.78 -8.41
CA GLY A 181 -6.11 -6.00 -8.13
C GLY A 181 -5.51 -6.91 -7.05
N PHE A 182 -4.17 -7.06 -7.08
CA PHE A 182 -3.45 -8.09 -6.30
C PHE A 182 -2.39 -7.53 -5.35
N TRP A 183 -2.24 -6.21 -5.32
CA TRP A 183 -1.46 -5.52 -4.30
C TRP A 183 -2.40 -4.84 -3.30
N PRO A 184 -2.21 -5.06 -1.98
CA PRO A 184 -1.29 -6.02 -1.37
C PRO A 184 -1.76 -7.48 -1.54
N PRO A 185 -0.84 -8.47 -1.58
CA PRO A 185 -1.16 -9.86 -1.83
C PRO A 185 -1.92 -10.49 -0.66
N SER A 186 -2.92 -11.32 -0.95
CA SER A 186 -3.71 -12.01 0.07
C SER A 186 -4.35 -13.29 -0.46
N PRO A 187 -4.53 -14.33 0.39
CA PRO A 187 -5.24 -15.56 0.04
C PRO A 187 -6.75 -15.36 -0.26
N LEU A 188 -7.30 -14.18 0.06
CA LEU A 188 -8.70 -13.85 -0.16
C LEU A 188 -8.96 -13.19 -1.54
N ARG A 189 -7.92 -13.01 -2.37
CA ARG A 189 -8.06 -12.38 -3.68
C ARG A 189 -8.66 -13.37 -4.69
N GLU A 190 -9.67 -12.91 -5.41
CA GLU A 190 -10.31 -13.68 -6.48
C GLU A 190 -9.42 -13.71 -7.74
N PRO A 191 -9.42 -14.80 -8.52
CA PRO A 191 -10.34 -15.96 -8.44
C PRO A 191 -9.86 -17.11 -7.53
N PHE A 192 -8.65 -17.04 -6.97
CA PHE A 192 -8.06 -18.17 -6.24
C PHE A 192 -8.89 -18.56 -5.03
N HIS A 193 -9.33 -17.57 -4.25
CA HIS A 193 -10.10 -17.81 -3.03
C HIS A 193 -11.33 -18.69 -3.28
N SER A 194 -12.21 -18.26 -4.20
CA SER A 194 -13.44 -19.00 -4.52
C SER A 194 -13.17 -20.32 -5.24
N LEU A 195 -12.18 -20.38 -6.13
CA LEU A 195 -11.83 -21.62 -6.83
C LEU A 195 -11.27 -22.68 -5.87
N PHE A 196 -10.38 -22.34 -4.93
CA PHE A 196 -9.89 -23.33 -3.97
C PHE A 196 -10.99 -23.83 -3.03
N GLN A 197 -11.95 -22.98 -2.66
CA GLN A 197 -13.09 -23.38 -1.83
C GLN A 197 -14.08 -24.29 -2.56
N SER A 198 -14.35 -24.03 -3.84
CA SER A 198 -15.47 -24.66 -4.56
C SER A 198 -15.05 -25.68 -5.62
N SER A 199 -13.86 -25.55 -6.18
CA SER A 199 -13.37 -26.29 -7.35
C SER A 199 -11.84 -26.36 -7.38
N PRO A 200 -11.22 -27.03 -6.39
CA PRO A 200 -9.78 -26.98 -6.17
C PRO A 200 -8.94 -27.49 -7.35
N ASP A 201 -9.40 -28.49 -8.10
CA ASP A 201 -8.70 -28.96 -9.31
C ASP A 201 -8.51 -27.85 -10.36
N TYR A 202 -9.50 -26.96 -10.49
CA TYR A 202 -9.43 -25.82 -11.38
C TYR A 202 -8.54 -24.70 -10.83
N ALA A 203 -8.53 -24.48 -9.51
CA ALA A 203 -7.59 -23.56 -8.86
C ALA A 203 -6.14 -24.02 -9.05
N LEU A 204 -5.87 -25.31 -8.83
CA LEU A 204 -4.56 -25.92 -9.03
C LEU A 204 -4.11 -25.82 -10.49
N ARG A 205 -5.02 -26.09 -11.44
CA ARG A 205 -4.73 -25.88 -12.86
C ARG A 205 -4.36 -24.43 -13.16
N LEU A 206 -5.15 -23.46 -12.70
CA LEU A 206 -4.88 -22.04 -12.94
C LEU A 206 -3.49 -21.64 -12.40
N LEU A 207 -3.20 -21.97 -11.13
CA LEU A 207 -1.91 -21.65 -10.52
C LEU A 207 -0.75 -22.33 -11.25
N ARG A 208 -0.89 -23.61 -11.61
CA ARG A 208 0.13 -24.36 -12.35
C ARG A 208 0.44 -23.73 -13.71
N GLU A 209 -0.58 -23.40 -14.50
CA GLU A 209 -0.40 -22.78 -15.83
C GLU A 209 0.27 -21.40 -15.71
N LEU A 210 -0.11 -20.58 -14.72
CA LEU A 210 0.52 -19.29 -14.45
C LEU A 210 1.99 -19.43 -14.02
N CYS A 211 2.28 -20.36 -13.12
CA CYS A 211 3.65 -20.65 -12.68
C CYS A 211 4.52 -21.16 -13.84
N ASN A 212 4.00 -22.07 -14.66
CA ASN A 212 4.72 -22.60 -15.82
C ASN A 212 4.96 -21.51 -16.87
N HIS A 213 3.97 -20.64 -17.12
CA HIS A 213 4.12 -19.50 -18.02
C HIS A 213 5.18 -18.50 -17.52
N ALA A 214 5.15 -18.15 -16.24
CA ALA A 214 6.17 -17.29 -15.63
C ALA A 214 7.58 -17.90 -15.67
N MET A 215 7.70 -19.22 -15.43
CA MET A 215 8.97 -19.94 -15.57
C MET A 215 9.47 -19.98 -17.01
N ALA A 216 8.56 -20.13 -18.00
CA ALA A 216 8.93 -20.04 -19.40
C ALA A 216 9.47 -18.65 -19.75
N ALA A 217 8.80 -17.58 -19.30
CA ALA A 217 9.27 -16.20 -19.49
C ALA A 217 10.63 -15.97 -18.80
N TRP A 218 10.78 -16.41 -17.55
CA TRP A 218 12.04 -16.32 -16.79
C TRP A 218 13.22 -17.00 -17.52
N ARG A 219 13.00 -18.19 -18.09
CA ARG A 219 14.01 -18.91 -18.88
C ARG A 219 14.34 -18.19 -20.19
N GLN A 220 13.35 -17.57 -20.83
CA GLN A 220 13.55 -16.82 -22.07
C GLN A 220 14.29 -15.50 -21.82
N LEU A 221 14.00 -14.81 -20.71
CA LEU A 221 14.71 -13.58 -20.32
C LEU A 221 16.20 -13.82 -20.06
N HIS A 222 16.59 -14.98 -19.49
CA HIS A 222 18.01 -15.36 -19.37
C HIS A 222 18.73 -15.47 -20.73
N ARG A 223 18.00 -15.63 -21.84
CA ARG A 223 18.59 -15.65 -23.20
C ARG A 223 18.67 -14.28 -23.85
N HIS A 224 17.75 -13.37 -23.53
CA HIS A 224 17.61 -12.07 -24.22
C HIS A 224 18.09 -10.86 -23.41
N SER A 225 17.92 -10.87 -22.09
CA SER A 225 18.28 -9.76 -21.22
C SER A 225 19.72 -9.91 -20.68
N ARG A 226 20.43 -8.78 -20.56
CA ARG A 226 21.77 -8.72 -19.95
C ARG A 226 21.76 -8.44 -18.45
N GLU A 227 20.58 -8.26 -17.86
CA GLU A 227 20.43 -7.87 -16.46
C GLU A 227 20.80 -9.02 -15.50
N ARG A 228 20.49 -10.26 -15.88
CA ARG A 228 20.92 -11.46 -15.15
C ARG A 228 21.73 -12.36 -16.08
N ASN A 229 22.98 -12.62 -15.70
CA ASN A 229 23.87 -13.52 -16.43
C ASN A 229 23.78 -14.94 -15.86
N GLY A 230 23.83 -15.94 -16.73
CA GLY A 230 23.94 -17.36 -16.35
C GLY A 230 22.96 -18.25 -17.09
N THR A 231 23.37 -19.49 -17.35
CA THR A 231 22.56 -20.52 -18.00
C THR A 231 21.91 -21.41 -16.93
N PRO A 232 20.61 -21.24 -16.63
CA PRO A 232 19.99 -21.91 -15.49
C PRO A 232 19.86 -23.42 -15.69
N ILE A 233 20.05 -24.18 -14.61
CA ILE A 233 19.92 -25.64 -14.55
C ILE A 233 18.64 -26.01 -13.78
N PRO A 234 17.77 -26.89 -14.33
CA PRO A 234 16.58 -27.34 -13.62
C PRO A 234 16.97 -28.31 -12.50
N LEU A 235 16.22 -28.27 -11.39
CA LEU A 235 16.26 -29.30 -10.37
C LEU A 235 15.46 -30.52 -10.87
N GLU A 236 16.10 -31.69 -10.96
CA GLU A 236 15.45 -32.95 -11.32
C GLU A 236 15.19 -33.80 -10.08
N LEU A 237 13.93 -34.19 -9.85
CA LEU A 237 13.54 -35.06 -8.75
C LEU A 237 12.79 -36.28 -9.29
N LYS A 238 13.02 -37.44 -8.68
CA LYS A 238 12.37 -38.70 -9.05
C LYS A 238 11.26 -39.04 -8.05
N PHE A 239 10.02 -38.74 -8.41
CA PHE A 239 8.83 -39.12 -7.65
C PHE A 239 8.29 -40.49 -8.09
N PRO A 240 7.35 -41.10 -7.33
CA PRO A 240 6.70 -42.35 -7.74
C PRO A 240 5.97 -42.26 -9.09
N TRP A 241 5.50 -41.07 -9.48
CA TRP A 241 4.86 -40.83 -10.78
C TRP A 241 5.84 -40.50 -11.93
N GLY A 242 7.14 -40.36 -11.65
CA GLY A 242 8.16 -40.13 -12.67
C GLY A 242 9.21 -39.08 -12.29
N ILE A 243 10.12 -38.82 -13.23
CA ILE A 243 11.12 -37.76 -13.10
C ILE A 243 10.49 -36.44 -13.53
N GLN A 244 10.55 -35.42 -12.68
CA GLN A 244 10.03 -34.08 -12.96
C GLN A 244 11.13 -33.03 -12.80
N ARG A 245 11.05 -31.99 -13.65
CA ARG A 245 11.99 -30.86 -13.70
C ARG A 245 11.35 -29.62 -13.10
N PHE A 246 12.11 -28.93 -12.25
CA PHE A 246 11.70 -27.68 -11.61
C PHE A 246 12.70 -26.56 -11.93
N TRP A 247 12.22 -25.45 -12.45
CA TRP A 247 12.99 -24.25 -12.77
C TRP A 247 12.88 -23.21 -11.65
N GLY A 248 13.90 -22.37 -11.57
CA GLY A 248 14.05 -21.33 -10.55
C GLY A 248 15.25 -21.58 -9.64
N THR A 249 15.67 -20.55 -8.91
CA THR A 249 16.75 -20.57 -7.92
C THR A 249 16.22 -20.57 -6.49
N GLU A 250 17.08 -20.47 -5.49
CA GLU A 250 16.68 -20.15 -4.11
C GLU A 250 15.77 -18.91 -4.04
N ARG A 251 15.93 -17.94 -4.95
CA ARG A 251 15.06 -16.75 -5.02
C ARG A 251 13.65 -17.11 -5.45
N GLU A 252 13.50 -17.85 -6.54
CA GLU A 252 12.17 -18.28 -7.04
C GLU A 252 11.53 -19.32 -6.11
N TYR A 253 12.31 -20.09 -5.36
CA TYR A 253 11.79 -20.93 -4.29
C TYR A 253 10.99 -20.11 -3.26
N LEU A 254 11.32 -18.84 -3.00
CA LEU A 254 10.57 -18.01 -2.05
C LEU A 254 9.21 -17.51 -2.57
N TRP A 255 8.85 -17.79 -3.83
CA TRP A 255 7.58 -17.34 -4.39
C TRP A 255 6.35 -17.90 -3.67
N PHE A 256 6.43 -19.11 -3.10
CA PHE A 256 5.31 -19.65 -2.30
C PHE A 256 5.07 -18.86 -1.00
N ARG A 257 6.02 -18.01 -0.59
CA ARG A 257 5.88 -17.05 0.50
C ARG A 257 5.40 -15.67 0.03
N SER A 258 5.04 -15.53 -1.24
CA SER A 258 4.71 -14.26 -1.89
C SER A 258 5.88 -13.24 -1.93
N THR A 259 7.13 -13.72 -1.85
CA THR A 259 8.35 -12.90 -1.90
C THR A 259 8.94 -12.91 -3.32
N TRP A 260 9.33 -11.74 -3.84
CA TRP A 260 9.97 -11.58 -5.17
C TRP A 260 9.18 -12.16 -6.37
N VAL A 261 7.87 -12.32 -6.21
CA VAL A 261 6.97 -12.93 -7.19
C VAL A 261 5.98 -11.90 -7.74
N PRO A 262 5.51 -12.03 -9.00
CA PRO A 262 4.28 -11.38 -9.45
C PRO A 262 3.15 -11.59 -8.44
N LYS A 263 2.53 -10.50 -7.97
CA LYS A 263 1.62 -10.52 -6.81
C LYS A 263 0.42 -11.43 -6.99
N MET A 264 -0.02 -11.60 -8.23
CA MET A 264 -0.99 -12.60 -8.69
C MET A 264 -0.63 -14.03 -8.25
N ILE A 265 0.55 -14.51 -8.63
CA ILE A 265 1.04 -15.85 -8.25
C ILE A 265 1.23 -15.93 -6.73
N GLY A 266 1.70 -14.84 -6.10
CA GLY A 266 1.76 -14.73 -4.64
C GLY A 266 0.42 -14.99 -3.96
N CYS A 267 -0.66 -14.36 -4.42
CA CYS A 267 -2.02 -14.63 -3.92
C CYS A 267 -2.44 -16.09 -4.12
N GLY A 268 -2.11 -16.67 -5.27
CA GLY A 268 -2.38 -18.07 -5.59
C GLY A 268 -1.68 -19.05 -4.64
N PHE A 269 -0.40 -18.84 -4.33
CA PHE A 269 0.32 -19.67 -3.36
C PHE A 269 -0.18 -19.49 -1.93
N MET A 270 -0.56 -18.27 -1.52
CA MET A 270 -1.14 -18.05 -0.20
C MET A 270 -2.49 -18.79 -0.07
N ALA A 271 -3.33 -18.74 -1.10
CA ALA A 271 -4.59 -19.48 -1.12
C ALA A 271 -4.38 -21.00 -1.15
N LEU A 272 -3.35 -21.47 -1.89
CA LEU A 272 -2.94 -22.88 -1.92
C LEU A 272 -2.51 -23.36 -0.52
N GLU A 273 -1.73 -22.56 0.22
CA GLU A 273 -1.31 -22.90 1.58
C GLU A 273 -2.54 -23.11 2.47
N GLU A 274 -3.45 -22.14 2.54
CA GLU A 274 -4.68 -22.24 3.34
C GLU A 274 -5.50 -23.48 2.97
N TRP A 275 -5.66 -23.75 1.67
CA TRP A 275 -6.40 -24.91 1.20
C TRP A 275 -5.73 -26.23 1.58
N CYS A 276 -4.42 -26.38 1.37
CA CYS A 276 -3.70 -27.61 1.70
C CYS A 276 -3.77 -27.92 3.21
N PHE A 277 -3.62 -26.92 4.09
CA PHE A 277 -3.76 -27.14 5.54
C PHE A 277 -5.19 -27.54 5.91
N ALA A 278 -6.21 -26.92 5.30
CA ALA A 278 -7.60 -27.31 5.51
C ALA A 278 -7.89 -28.75 5.03
N GLU A 279 -7.27 -29.22 3.95
CA GLU A 279 -7.39 -30.60 3.47
C GLU A 279 -6.72 -31.61 4.42
N LEU A 280 -5.57 -31.25 5.01
CA LEU A 280 -4.93 -32.07 6.04
C LEU A 280 -5.79 -32.16 7.30
N GLU A 281 -6.42 -31.07 7.74
CA GLU A 281 -7.37 -31.06 8.86
C GLU A 281 -8.62 -31.92 8.58
N ARG A 282 -9.02 -32.05 7.30
CA ARG A 282 -10.08 -32.97 6.84
C ARG A 282 -9.63 -34.44 6.78
N GLY A 283 -8.38 -34.74 7.09
CA GLY A 283 -7.82 -36.09 7.12
C GLY A 283 -7.40 -36.62 5.75
N ARG A 284 -7.17 -35.74 4.77
CA ARG A 284 -6.70 -36.17 3.45
C ARG A 284 -5.26 -36.72 3.50
N PRO A 285 -4.95 -37.84 2.82
CA PRO A 285 -3.58 -38.37 2.79
C PRO A 285 -2.57 -37.39 2.20
N LEU A 286 -1.43 -37.23 2.87
CA LEU A 286 -0.38 -36.30 2.46
C LEU A 286 0.17 -36.63 1.06
N ASP A 287 0.44 -37.90 0.78
CA ASP A 287 1.05 -38.35 -0.48
C ASP A 287 0.17 -37.99 -1.68
N GLU A 288 -1.14 -38.21 -1.58
CA GLU A 288 -2.12 -37.84 -2.61
C GLU A 288 -2.16 -36.32 -2.80
N LEU A 289 -2.09 -35.55 -1.71
CA LEU A 289 -2.10 -34.10 -1.76
C LEU A 289 -0.83 -33.53 -2.40
N ILE A 290 0.35 -34.05 -2.03
CA ILE A 290 1.63 -33.66 -2.63
C ILE A 290 1.64 -33.99 -4.12
N GLN A 291 1.22 -35.19 -4.51
CA GLN A 291 1.13 -35.55 -5.92
C GLN A 291 0.22 -34.56 -6.68
N GLN A 292 -0.97 -34.26 -6.14
CA GLN A 292 -1.92 -33.38 -6.82
C GLN A 292 -1.38 -31.96 -7.04
N ILE A 293 -0.61 -31.41 -6.10
CA ILE A 293 -0.09 -30.03 -6.22
C ILE A 293 1.22 -29.97 -7.02
N VAL A 294 2.07 -31.00 -6.92
CA VAL A 294 3.40 -31.02 -7.55
C VAL A 294 3.33 -31.49 -9.00
N GLU A 295 2.51 -32.48 -9.33
CA GLU A 295 2.52 -33.13 -10.63
C GLU A 295 2.23 -32.15 -11.79
N GLY A 296 3.17 -32.09 -12.74
CA GLY A 296 3.11 -31.22 -13.92
C GLY A 296 3.46 -29.74 -13.68
N ASN A 297 3.84 -29.37 -12.45
CA ASN A 297 4.30 -28.02 -12.14
C ASN A 297 5.81 -27.90 -12.34
N GLU A 298 6.24 -26.94 -13.16
CA GLU A 298 7.65 -26.74 -13.48
C GLU A 298 8.31 -25.68 -12.58
N CYS A 299 7.57 -25.04 -11.67
CA CYS A 299 8.11 -23.99 -10.79
C CYS A 299 8.64 -24.58 -9.48
N ILE A 300 9.90 -24.28 -9.12
CA ILE A 300 10.54 -24.76 -7.89
C ILE A 300 9.77 -24.36 -6.61
N ALA A 301 9.03 -23.25 -6.63
CA ALA A 301 8.25 -22.77 -5.50
C ALA A 301 7.19 -23.77 -4.99
N ILE A 302 6.66 -24.63 -5.88
CA ILE A 302 5.67 -25.64 -5.47
C ILE A 302 6.26 -26.64 -4.47
N LEU A 303 7.57 -26.92 -4.59
CA LEU A 303 8.29 -27.80 -3.67
C LEU A 303 8.40 -27.18 -2.28
N GLY A 304 8.36 -25.85 -2.16
CA GLY A 304 8.28 -25.16 -0.88
C GLY A 304 6.94 -25.37 -0.17
N THR A 305 5.84 -25.41 -0.93
CA THR A 305 4.54 -25.81 -0.37
C THR A 305 4.56 -27.26 0.08
N ALA A 306 5.07 -28.17 -0.75
CA ALA A 306 5.21 -29.58 -0.39
C ALA A 306 6.10 -29.77 0.86
N ALA A 307 7.23 -29.07 0.94
CA ALA A 307 8.12 -29.07 2.09
C ALA A 307 7.41 -28.66 3.39
N MET A 308 6.60 -27.59 3.36
CA MET A 308 5.81 -27.17 4.53
C MET A 308 4.79 -28.22 4.96
N LEU A 309 4.11 -28.89 4.03
CA LEU A 309 3.13 -29.93 4.38
C LEU A 309 3.82 -31.15 5.02
N VAL A 310 4.98 -31.54 4.50
CA VAL A 310 5.80 -32.62 5.06
C VAL A 310 6.34 -32.25 6.44
N LEU A 311 6.82 -31.02 6.64
CA LEU A 311 7.28 -30.54 7.95
C LEU A 311 6.15 -30.46 8.99
N HIS A 312 4.92 -30.18 8.54
CA HIS A 312 3.77 -30.12 9.44
C HIS A 312 3.28 -31.51 9.88
N THR A 313 3.24 -32.46 8.95
CA THR A 313 2.71 -33.82 9.18
C THR A 313 3.76 -34.80 9.66
N GLU A 314 5.03 -34.51 9.38
CA GLU A 314 6.21 -35.31 9.70
C GLU A 314 6.17 -36.73 9.09
N VAL A 315 5.37 -36.93 8.03
CA VAL A 315 5.22 -38.20 7.33
C VAL A 315 6.36 -38.41 6.34
N VAL A 316 6.79 -39.66 6.24
CA VAL A 316 7.90 -40.08 5.38
C VAL A 316 7.40 -41.23 4.51
N SER A 317 7.44 -41.04 3.20
CA SER A 317 6.98 -41.98 2.19
C SER A 317 7.84 -41.91 0.93
N GLU A 318 7.60 -42.81 -0.03
CA GLU A 318 8.23 -42.73 -1.35
C GLU A 318 7.92 -41.41 -2.08
N VAL A 319 6.78 -40.77 -1.78
CA VAL A 319 6.39 -39.47 -2.36
C VAL A 319 7.18 -38.31 -1.74
N THR A 320 7.44 -38.35 -0.42
CA THR A 320 8.17 -37.27 0.26
C THR A 320 9.69 -37.44 0.18
N ALA A 321 10.19 -38.65 -0.02
CA ALA A 321 11.62 -38.96 -0.06
C ALA A 321 12.44 -38.04 -0.99
N PRO A 322 11.98 -37.69 -2.21
CA PRO A 322 12.73 -36.80 -3.11
C PRO A 322 13.01 -35.40 -2.53
N LEU A 323 12.19 -34.94 -1.57
CA LEU A 323 12.41 -33.65 -0.89
C LEU A 323 13.60 -33.70 0.07
N PHE A 324 13.96 -34.89 0.56
CA PHE A 324 15.09 -35.12 1.48
C PHE A 324 16.37 -35.56 0.78
N THR A 325 16.31 -35.90 -0.51
CA THR A 325 17.47 -36.32 -1.31
C THR A 325 18.03 -35.20 -2.18
N SER A 326 17.72 -33.93 -1.90
CA SER A 326 18.19 -32.77 -2.66
C SER A 326 18.87 -31.75 -1.77
N GLN A 327 20.19 -31.60 -1.92
CA GLN A 327 20.96 -30.56 -1.24
C GLN A 327 20.43 -29.16 -1.58
N ARG A 328 19.99 -28.94 -2.82
CA ARG A 328 19.43 -27.65 -3.28
C ARG A 328 18.17 -27.26 -2.50
N LEU A 329 17.28 -28.22 -2.24
CA LEU A 329 16.08 -27.96 -1.45
C LEU A 329 16.40 -27.69 0.02
N PHE A 330 17.39 -28.38 0.60
CA PHE A 330 17.82 -28.07 1.97
C PHE A 330 18.38 -26.65 2.08
N ALA A 331 19.20 -26.22 1.12
CA ALA A 331 19.72 -24.85 1.06
C ALA A 331 18.60 -23.81 0.90
N ALA A 332 17.72 -24.00 -0.09
CA ALA A 332 16.61 -23.09 -0.35
C ALA A 332 15.65 -22.98 0.84
N ASP A 333 15.31 -24.10 1.48
CA ASP A 333 14.42 -24.12 2.64
C ASP A 333 15.07 -23.53 3.91
N HIS A 334 16.39 -23.70 4.08
CA HIS A 334 17.15 -23.03 5.14
C HIS A 334 17.16 -21.51 4.96
N THR A 335 17.41 -21.03 3.73
CA THR A 335 17.33 -19.60 3.37
C THR A 335 15.93 -19.05 3.64
N ARG A 336 14.89 -19.82 3.28
CA ARG A 336 13.49 -19.49 3.55
C ARG A 336 13.20 -19.38 5.05
N MET A 337 13.68 -20.32 5.88
CA MET A 337 13.50 -20.25 7.35
C MET A 337 14.13 -19.00 7.96
N LYS A 338 15.35 -18.65 7.54
CA LYS A 338 16.03 -17.43 8.01
C LYS A 338 15.18 -16.18 7.75
N GLN A 339 14.56 -16.11 6.57
CA GLN A 339 13.69 -15.00 6.21
C GLN A 339 12.38 -15.01 6.99
N ASP A 340 11.72 -16.15 7.17
CA ASP A 340 10.48 -16.25 7.94
C ASP A 340 10.68 -15.81 9.41
N ILE A 341 11.87 -16.07 10.01
CA ILE A 341 12.21 -15.63 11.38
C ILE A 341 12.36 -14.10 11.47
N SER A 342 12.98 -13.47 10.48
CA SER A 342 13.22 -12.02 10.47
C SER A 342 12.05 -11.19 9.94
N SER A 343 11.14 -11.77 9.17
CA SER A 343 10.19 -11.03 8.30
C SER A 343 8.74 -10.98 8.81
N SER A 344 8.50 -11.05 10.12
CA SER A 344 7.14 -11.14 10.69
C SER A 344 6.16 -10.01 10.25
N THR A 345 6.67 -8.84 9.82
CA THR A 345 5.88 -7.68 9.40
C THR A 345 5.91 -7.39 7.89
N VAL A 346 6.78 -8.05 7.11
CA VAL A 346 6.98 -7.76 5.67
C VAL A 346 5.73 -8.11 4.84
N GLY A 347 5.01 -9.17 5.23
CA GLY A 347 3.77 -9.59 4.57
C GLY A 347 2.57 -8.65 4.76
N LEU A 348 2.69 -7.63 5.62
CA LEU A 348 1.64 -6.64 5.88
C LEU A 348 1.85 -5.31 5.14
N ILE A 349 2.95 -5.18 4.39
CA ILE A 349 3.26 -3.96 3.65
C ILE A 349 2.17 -3.65 2.61
N GLY A 350 1.65 -2.43 2.66
CA GLY A 350 0.65 -1.91 1.73
C GLY A 350 -0.81 -2.00 2.21
N PHE A 351 -1.09 -2.71 3.30
CA PHE A 351 -2.43 -2.72 3.92
C PHE A 351 -2.57 -1.50 4.85
N ASN A 352 -3.27 -0.47 4.38
CA ASN A 352 -3.37 0.82 5.06
C ASN A 352 -4.81 1.17 5.49
N HIS A 353 -5.81 0.37 5.12
CA HIS A 353 -7.22 0.69 5.32
C HIS A 353 -7.94 -0.33 6.20
N ARG A 354 -9.05 0.07 6.82
CA ARG A 354 -9.85 -0.84 7.69
C ARG A 354 -10.50 -1.99 6.94
N VAL A 355 -10.82 -1.80 5.66
CA VAL A 355 -11.32 -2.88 4.79
C VAL A 355 -10.31 -4.01 4.63
N ASP A 356 -9.03 -3.74 4.91
CA ASP A 356 -7.96 -4.72 4.86
C ASP A 356 -7.91 -5.64 6.08
N LYS A 357 -8.74 -5.40 7.11
CA LYS A 357 -8.68 -6.13 8.39
C LYS A 357 -8.79 -7.65 8.20
N THR A 358 -9.71 -8.11 7.37
CA THR A 358 -9.88 -9.54 7.09
C THR A 358 -8.66 -10.12 6.38
N HIS A 359 -8.04 -9.36 5.46
CA HIS A 359 -6.81 -9.76 4.80
C HIS A 359 -5.64 -9.85 5.79
N ILE A 360 -5.50 -8.86 6.68
CA ILE A 360 -4.45 -8.82 7.72
C ILE A 360 -4.57 -10.03 8.66
N GLU A 361 -5.78 -10.32 9.16
CA GLU A 361 -6.03 -11.42 10.10
C GLU A 361 -5.64 -12.79 9.52
N VAL A 362 -5.99 -13.06 8.27
CA VAL A 362 -5.64 -14.33 7.62
C VAL A 362 -4.12 -14.45 7.42
N ILE A 363 -3.45 -13.36 7.02
CA ILE A 363 -1.99 -13.37 6.82
C ILE A 363 -1.25 -13.57 8.13
N GLN A 364 -1.68 -12.92 9.21
CA GLN A 364 -1.10 -13.08 10.54
C GLN A 364 -1.30 -14.49 11.08
N THR A 365 -2.50 -15.06 10.88
CA THR A 365 -2.80 -16.45 11.26
C THR A 365 -1.87 -17.42 10.54
N ALA A 366 -1.69 -17.22 9.24
CA ALA A 366 -0.77 -18.01 8.45
C ALA A 366 0.69 -17.85 8.95
N ALA A 367 1.13 -16.63 9.27
CA ALA A 367 2.46 -16.33 9.80
C ALA A 367 2.73 -16.95 11.18
N ALA A 368 1.69 -17.17 11.98
CA ALA A 368 1.81 -17.79 13.29
C ALA A 368 2.00 -19.32 13.24
N ARG A 369 1.83 -19.98 12.08
CA ARG A 369 2.00 -21.43 11.94
C ARG A 369 3.41 -21.86 12.36
N GLY A 370 3.49 -22.77 13.35
CA GLY A 370 4.77 -23.25 13.90
C GLY A 370 5.72 -23.83 12.85
N VAL A 371 5.18 -24.47 11.80
CA VAL A 371 5.97 -25.03 10.70
C VAL A 371 6.85 -24.01 9.98
N ARG A 372 6.45 -22.72 9.93
CA ARG A 372 7.25 -21.65 9.30
C ARG A 372 8.57 -21.38 10.02
N ARG A 373 8.71 -21.85 11.27
CA ARG A 373 9.95 -21.77 12.07
C ARG A 373 10.78 -23.06 12.06
N THR A 374 10.45 -23.98 11.16
CA THR A 374 11.17 -25.26 10.97
C THR A 374 11.86 -25.30 9.62
N GLN A 375 12.68 -26.33 9.36
CA GLN A 375 13.36 -26.54 8.08
C GLN A 375 13.48 -28.03 7.74
N LEU A 376 13.54 -28.35 6.44
CA LEU A 376 13.59 -29.73 5.91
C LEU A 376 14.70 -30.59 6.53
N SER A 377 15.89 -30.02 6.73
CA SER A 377 17.03 -30.76 7.29
C SER A 377 16.79 -31.24 8.72
N TRP A 378 15.86 -30.65 9.47
CA TRP A 378 15.50 -31.09 10.83
C TRP A 378 14.69 -32.39 10.85
N MET A 379 14.17 -32.84 9.71
CA MET A 379 13.53 -34.17 9.62
C MET A 379 14.57 -35.30 9.50
N VAL A 380 15.78 -35.00 9.02
CA VAL A 380 16.85 -35.99 8.81
C VAL A 380 17.17 -36.80 10.09
N PRO A 381 17.36 -36.18 11.28
CA PRO A 381 17.50 -36.90 12.54
C PRO A 381 16.43 -37.96 12.80
N ARG A 382 15.17 -37.66 12.48
CA ARG A 382 14.03 -38.56 12.76
C ARG A 382 14.03 -39.77 11.84
N LEU A 383 14.50 -39.57 10.60
CA LEU A 383 14.61 -40.63 9.59
C LEU A 383 15.64 -41.69 10.01
N ILE A 384 16.80 -41.27 10.49
CA ILE A 384 17.95 -42.15 10.78
C ILE A 384 17.64 -43.24 11.81
N PHE A 385 16.78 -42.94 12.78
CA PHE A 385 16.38 -43.88 13.83
C PHE A 385 15.17 -44.75 13.42
N ALA A 386 14.55 -44.48 12.27
CA ALA A 386 13.54 -45.36 11.69
C ALA A 386 14.23 -46.49 10.90
N ALA A 387 14.04 -47.74 11.32
CA ALA A 387 14.61 -48.92 10.65
C ALA A 387 13.76 -49.30 9.42
N ASP A 388 13.92 -48.56 8.32
CA ASP A 388 13.20 -48.79 7.05
C ASP A 388 14.14 -48.64 5.84
N ALA A 389 13.87 -49.36 4.75
CA ALA A 389 14.66 -49.33 3.51
C ALA A 389 14.71 -47.93 2.87
N LEU A 390 13.65 -47.14 3.08
CA LEU A 390 13.57 -45.75 2.64
C LEU A 390 14.58 -44.86 3.36
N THR A 391 14.82 -45.11 4.65
CA THR A 391 15.82 -44.40 5.46
C THR A 391 17.22 -44.61 4.89
N ASP A 392 17.57 -45.84 4.51
CA ASP A 392 18.88 -46.15 3.94
C ASP A 392 19.08 -45.47 2.58
N LEU A 393 18.02 -45.37 1.77
CA LEU A 393 18.05 -44.63 0.51
C LEU A 393 18.37 -43.15 0.76
N ILE A 394 17.64 -42.49 1.67
CA ILE A 394 17.85 -41.07 1.99
C ILE A 394 19.24 -40.84 2.59
N ARG A 395 19.66 -41.70 3.53
CA ARG A 395 21.01 -41.68 4.12
C ARG A 395 22.09 -41.73 3.05
N ASN A 396 22.00 -42.69 2.13
CA ASN A 396 22.98 -42.86 1.05
C ASN A 396 22.97 -41.67 0.08
N ALA A 397 21.80 -41.09 -0.21
CA ALA A 397 21.70 -39.91 -1.06
C ALA A 397 22.41 -38.70 -0.42
N ILE A 398 22.17 -38.44 0.87
CA ILE A 398 22.81 -37.32 1.61
C ILE A 398 24.34 -37.50 1.66
N LEU A 399 24.82 -38.72 1.94
CA LEU A 399 26.27 -39.02 1.91
C LEU A 399 26.90 -38.82 0.53
N ASN A 400 26.11 -38.92 -0.54
CA ASN A 400 26.57 -38.77 -1.92
C ASN A 400 26.55 -37.30 -2.43
N PHE A 401 26.00 -36.34 -1.69
CA PHE A 401 25.98 -34.93 -2.10
C PHE A 401 27.37 -34.39 -2.48
N LYS A 402 28.42 -34.82 -1.78
CA LYS A 402 29.82 -34.45 -2.10
C LYS A 402 30.27 -34.83 -3.52
N ASN A 403 29.62 -35.82 -4.13
CA ASN A 403 29.92 -36.30 -5.49
C ASN A 403 28.94 -35.74 -6.54
N ASP A 404 27.82 -35.16 -6.10
CA ASP A 404 26.72 -34.65 -6.94
C ASP A 404 26.28 -33.26 -6.46
N LEU A 405 27.16 -32.27 -6.69
CA LEU A 405 26.96 -30.90 -6.20
C LEU A 405 25.83 -30.19 -6.98
N PRO A 406 24.87 -29.53 -6.29
CA PRO A 406 23.66 -29.00 -6.92
C PRO A 406 23.87 -27.59 -7.50
N TYR A 407 24.48 -27.48 -8.67
CA TYR A 407 24.66 -26.19 -9.34
C TYR A 407 23.33 -25.59 -9.83
N GLU A 408 23.15 -24.28 -9.63
CA GLU A 408 21.98 -23.54 -10.15
C GLU A 408 22.18 -23.04 -11.59
N TYR A 409 23.42 -22.80 -11.98
CA TYR A 409 23.83 -22.32 -13.31
C TYR A 409 24.99 -23.16 -13.86
N GLU A 410 25.07 -23.33 -15.18
CA GLU A 410 26.16 -24.11 -15.82
C GLU A 410 27.54 -23.50 -15.56
N GLU A 411 27.60 -22.17 -15.45
CA GLU A 411 28.82 -21.43 -15.19
C GLU A 411 29.41 -21.73 -13.80
N HIS A 412 28.57 -22.07 -12.81
CA HIS A 412 29.02 -22.39 -11.44
C HIS A 412 29.95 -23.61 -11.41
N ARG A 413 29.84 -24.53 -12.38
CA ARG A 413 30.73 -25.69 -12.49
C ARG A 413 32.19 -25.30 -12.67
N ASN A 414 32.47 -24.10 -13.16
CA ASN A 414 33.81 -23.59 -13.42
C ASN A 414 34.30 -22.61 -12.35
N ILE A 415 33.49 -22.30 -11.33
CA ILE A 415 33.83 -21.35 -10.26
C ILE A 415 34.30 -22.14 -9.04
N GLN A 416 35.59 -22.03 -8.71
CA GLN A 416 36.19 -22.76 -7.59
C GLN A 416 35.49 -22.45 -6.24
N GLU A 417 35.17 -21.18 -5.98
CA GLU A 417 34.47 -20.75 -4.77
C GLU A 417 33.09 -21.42 -4.62
N ALA A 418 32.34 -21.59 -5.72
CA ALA A 418 31.05 -22.25 -5.71
C ALA A 418 31.18 -23.76 -5.42
N GLN A 419 32.21 -24.41 -5.98
CA GLN A 419 32.51 -25.82 -5.70
C GLN A 419 32.88 -26.04 -4.22
N GLU A 420 33.75 -25.19 -3.68
CA GLU A 420 34.18 -25.24 -2.29
C GLU A 420 33.00 -25.02 -1.32
N HIS A 421 32.16 -24.01 -1.61
CA HIS A 421 30.97 -23.73 -0.81
C HIS A 421 29.96 -24.89 -0.80
N LEU A 422 29.61 -25.42 -1.98
CA LEU A 422 28.66 -26.55 -2.08
C LEU A 422 29.23 -27.83 -1.46
N THR A 423 30.54 -28.06 -1.57
CA THR A 423 31.20 -29.22 -0.94
C THR A 423 31.21 -29.10 0.58
N ALA A 424 31.50 -27.92 1.11
CA ALA A 424 31.44 -27.68 2.56
C ALA A 424 30.03 -27.92 3.11
N GLN A 425 29.00 -27.39 2.42
CA GLN A 425 27.61 -27.60 2.78
C GLN A 425 27.20 -29.08 2.69
N ALA A 426 27.68 -29.82 1.68
CA ALA A 426 27.43 -31.26 1.55
C ALA A 426 28.02 -32.05 2.73
N LEU A 427 29.21 -31.67 3.21
CA LEU A 427 29.85 -32.28 4.37
C LEU A 427 29.07 -31.97 5.67
N GLU A 428 28.56 -30.75 5.83
CA GLU A 428 27.70 -30.40 6.98
C GLU A 428 26.43 -31.25 7.01
N TYR A 429 25.76 -31.47 5.87
CA TYR A 429 24.59 -32.35 5.82
C TYR A 429 24.94 -33.82 6.06
N ALA A 430 26.12 -34.28 5.66
CA ALA A 430 26.58 -35.65 5.96
C ALA A 430 26.71 -35.91 7.46
N GLU A 431 27.02 -34.90 8.27
CA GLU A 431 27.07 -35.04 9.74
C GLU A 431 25.70 -35.33 10.36
N LEU A 432 24.61 -34.93 9.70
CA LEU A 432 23.26 -35.23 10.17
C LEU A 432 22.97 -36.72 10.09
N VAL A 433 23.53 -37.45 9.13
CA VAL A 433 23.20 -38.86 8.89
C VAL A 433 24.10 -39.87 9.61
N ASP A 434 25.12 -39.39 10.31
CA ASP A 434 26.02 -40.23 11.11
C ASP A 434 25.44 -40.49 12.52
N PRO A 435 25.11 -41.74 12.88
CA PRO A 435 24.57 -42.06 14.20
C PRO A 435 25.51 -41.70 15.36
N GLU A 436 26.82 -41.67 15.14
CA GLU A 436 27.81 -41.35 16.18
C GLU A 436 27.75 -39.89 16.65
N ASN A 437 27.13 -39.01 15.83
CA ASN A 437 26.93 -37.60 16.16
C ASN A 437 25.70 -37.36 17.06
N TYR A 438 25.00 -38.40 17.52
CA TYR A 438 23.82 -38.26 18.38
C TYR A 438 24.09 -38.70 19.81
N ARG A 439 23.67 -37.90 20.80
CA ARG A 439 23.79 -38.21 22.22
C ARG A 439 22.42 -38.25 22.90
N ALA A 440 22.23 -39.24 23.77
CA ALA A 440 21.00 -39.43 24.53
C ALA A 440 21.14 -38.89 25.96
N TYR A 441 20.24 -37.98 26.36
CA TYR A 441 20.16 -37.42 27.71
C TYR A 441 18.80 -37.75 28.34
N ARG A 442 18.76 -38.02 29.64
CA ARG A 442 17.48 -38.09 30.38
C ARG A 442 17.02 -36.67 30.70
N THR A 443 15.79 -36.33 30.32
CA THR A 443 15.27 -34.95 30.46
C THR A 443 15.00 -34.55 31.92
N LYS A 444 14.73 -35.52 32.82
CA LYS A 444 14.68 -35.38 34.28
C LYS A 444 15.07 -36.72 34.94
N GLU A 445 15.48 -36.71 36.21
CA GLU A 445 15.90 -37.93 36.94
C GLU A 445 14.80 -39.01 37.03
N ASP A 446 13.51 -38.64 36.92
CA ASP A 446 12.34 -39.54 37.00
C ASP A 446 11.46 -39.57 35.73
N SER A 447 11.91 -39.07 34.57
CA SER A 447 11.13 -39.18 33.33
C SER A 447 11.54 -40.41 32.49
N ASN A 448 10.54 -41.13 31.95
CA ASN A 448 10.76 -42.16 30.91
C ASN A 448 11.09 -41.54 29.53
N GLN A 449 11.44 -40.25 29.48
CA GLN A 449 11.67 -39.51 28.23
C GLN A 449 13.17 -39.24 28.03
N VAL A 450 13.72 -39.84 26.98
CA VAL A 450 15.11 -39.64 26.54
C VAL A 450 15.12 -38.61 25.41
N ALA A 451 15.89 -37.54 25.58
CA ALA A 451 16.16 -36.58 24.51
C ALA A 451 17.37 -37.04 23.70
N ILE A 452 17.21 -37.16 22.38
CA ILE A 452 18.30 -37.42 21.44
C ILE A 452 18.71 -36.08 20.83
N VAL A 453 19.95 -35.68 21.06
CA VAL A 453 20.49 -34.39 20.62
C VAL A 453 21.59 -34.63 19.59
N HIS A 454 21.48 -33.99 18.43
CA HIS A 454 22.56 -33.96 17.45
C HIS A 454 23.69 -33.05 17.95
N VAL A 455 24.90 -33.58 17.97
CA VAL A 455 26.13 -32.87 18.29
C VAL A 455 26.96 -32.83 17.03
N SER A 456 26.74 -31.81 16.20
CA SER A 456 27.50 -31.61 14.96
C SER A 456 29.00 -31.41 15.27
N PRO A 457 29.89 -32.25 14.72
CA PRO A 457 31.33 -32.08 14.82
C PRO A 457 31.80 -30.76 14.23
N SER A 458 31.24 -30.32 13.10
CA SER A 458 31.55 -29.01 12.52
C SER A 458 31.09 -27.87 13.43
N ALA A 459 29.87 -27.90 13.98
CA ALA A 459 29.39 -26.87 14.90
C ALA A 459 30.20 -26.82 16.21
N SER A 460 30.75 -27.95 16.65
CA SER A 460 31.60 -28.07 17.85
C SER A 460 33.04 -27.61 17.62
N LYS A 461 33.43 -27.26 16.39
CA LYS A 461 34.74 -26.65 16.12
C LYS A 461 34.82 -25.31 16.87
N PRO A 462 35.96 -24.97 17.50
CA PRO A 462 36.10 -23.74 18.28
C PRO A 462 35.66 -22.47 17.52
N GLU A 463 35.97 -22.40 16.23
CA GLU A 463 35.57 -21.31 15.34
C GLU A 463 34.04 -21.17 15.21
N ASN A 464 33.31 -22.29 15.08
CA ASN A 464 31.87 -22.29 14.93
C ASN A 464 31.14 -22.03 16.25
N VAL A 465 31.67 -22.52 17.38
CA VAL A 465 31.14 -22.19 18.72
C VAL A 465 31.32 -20.70 19.01
N ALA A 466 32.51 -20.16 18.76
CA ALA A 466 32.78 -18.73 18.92
C ALA A 466 31.83 -17.89 18.06
N ARG A 467 31.63 -18.27 16.78
CA ARG A 467 30.69 -17.60 15.87
C ARG A 467 29.23 -17.69 16.35
N ALA A 468 28.82 -18.80 16.95
CA ALA A 468 27.47 -18.97 17.49
C ALA A 468 27.23 -18.16 18.77
N GLU A 469 28.22 -18.11 19.67
CA GLU A 469 28.20 -17.28 20.87
C GLU A 469 28.16 -15.79 20.50
N GLU A 470 28.98 -15.38 19.53
CA GLU A 470 28.98 -14.03 18.96
C GLU A 470 27.63 -13.67 18.34
N ALA A 471 27.05 -14.55 17.52
CA ALA A 471 25.72 -14.33 16.94
C ALA A 471 24.61 -14.25 18.00
N SER A 472 24.65 -15.09 19.04
CA SER A 472 23.68 -15.03 20.14
C SER A 472 23.83 -13.74 20.96
N ARG A 473 25.06 -13.28 21.20
CA ARG A 473 25.36 -12.01 21.85
C ARG A 473 24.83 -10.84 21.02
N PHE A 474 25.11 -10.84 19.71
CA PHE A 474 24.60 -9.85 18.76
C PHE A 474 23.07 -9.80 18.71
N LEU A 475 22.38 -10.95 18.67
CA LEU A 475 20.91 -11.01 18.69
C LEU A 475 20.31 -10.47 19.99
N ARG A 476 20.88 -10.84 21.15
CA ARG A 476 20.41 -10.32 22.44
C ARG A 476 20.61 -8.81 22.52
N PHE A 477 21.74 -8.31 22.04
CA PHE A 477 22.08 -6.90 22.08
C PHE A 477 21.26 -6.06 21.10
N SER A 478 21.09 -6.54 19.86
CA SER A 478 20.27 -5.88 18.83
C SER A 478 18.80 -5.73 19.23
N ASN A 479 18.31 -6.51 20.20
CA ASN A 479 16.96 -6.35 20.77
C ASN A 479 16.81 -5.20 21.78
N LEU A 480 17.89 -4.48 22.13
CA LEU A 480 17.80 -3.30 23.00
C LEU A 480 17.19 -2.09 22.28
N TRP A 481 17.52 -1.84 21.01
CA TRP A 481 16.96 -0.67 20.29
C TRP A 481 15.44 -0.79 20.06
N PRO A 482 14.84 -1.94 19.65
CA PRO A 482 13.40 -2.06 19.50
C PRO A 482 12.69 -1.96 20.85
N TRP A 483 13.28 -2.50 21.92
CA TRP A 483 12.78 -2.36 23.28
C TRP A 483 12.68 -0.89 23.71
N ALA A 484 13.74 -0.11 23.48
CA ALA A 484 13.76 1.31 23.78
C ALA A 484 12.76 2.07 22.90
N ALA A 485 12.74 1.83 21.58
CA ALA A 485 11.82 2.47 20.65
C ALA A 485 10.35 2.27 21.08
N LYS A 486 9.96 1.04 21.40
CA LYS A 486 8.62 0.72 21.89
C LYS A 486 8.31 1.36 23.25
N SER A 487 9.30 1.43 24.14
CA SER A 487 9.15 2.12 25.43
C SER A 487 8.90 3.63 25.26
N PHE A 488 9.51 4.27 24.26
CA PHE A 488 9.26 5.67 23.93
C PHE A 488 7.89 5.90 23.27
N GLU A 489 7.43 4.96 22.43
CA GLU A 489 6.11 5.04 21.78
C GLU A 489 4.97 4.95 22.80
N GLU A 490 5.06 4.03 23.76
CA GLU A 490 4.03 3.82 24.79
C GLU A 490 4.19 4.75 26.01
N GLY A 491 5.36 5.38 26.16
CA GLY A 491 5.68 6.22 27.32
C GLY A 491 5.89 5.43 28.62
N ILE A 492 5.99 4.10 28.54
CA ILE A 492 6.18 3.17 29.66
C ILE A 492 7.27 2.15 29.27
N ILE A 493 8.10 1.76 30.23
CA ILE A 493 9.17 0.79 30.02
C ILE A 493 8.60 -0.60 29.75
N GLN A 494 9.03 -1.22 28.66
CA GLN A 494 8.58 -2.56 28.27
C GLN A 494 9.22 -3.66 29.13
N ASP A 495 8.44 -4.71 29.42
CA ASP A 495 8.85 -5.84 30.27
C ASP A 495 9.95 -6.73 29.66
N THR A 496 10.31 -6.55 28.38
CA THR A 496 11.33 -7.35 27.69
C THR A 496 12.71 -7.26 28.36
N PHE A 497 13.05 -6.09 28.91
CA PHE A 497 14.30 -5.88 29.65
C PHE A 497 14.04 -5.04 30.90
N ALA A 498 14.62 -5.45 32.02
CA ALA A 498 14.76 -4.57 33.17
C ALA A 498 15.83 -3.51 32.87
N ILE A 499 15.61 -2.25 33.29
CA ILE A 499 16.55 -1.15 33.03
C ILE A 499 17.97 -1.49 33.51
N LYS A 500 18.10 -2.09 34.69
CA LYS A 500 19.42 -2.45 35.27
C LYS A 500 20.17 -3.46 34.40
N ASP A 501 19.47 -4.44 33.85
CA ASP A 501 20.06 -5.46 32.98
C ASP A 501 20.45 -4.86 31.63
N ALA A 502 19.63 -3.94 31.10
CA ALA A 502 19.94 -3.20 29.87
C ALA A 502 21.16 -2.29 30.04
N ILE A 503 21.29 -1.60 31.19
CA ILE A 503 22.46 -0.78 31.53
C ILE A 503 23.71 -1.67 31.62
N ALA A 504 23.64 -2.79 32.36
CA ALA A 504 24.78 -3.71 32.50
C ALA A 504 25.26 -4.21 31.13
N LEU A 505 24.33 -4.71 30.31
CA LEU A 505 24.62 -5.17 28.95
C LEU A 505 25.19 -4.07 28.06
N SER A 506 24.66 -2.84 28.15
CA SER A 506 25.17 -1.71 27.36
C SER A 506 26.54 -1.23 27.83
N LYS A 507 26.85 -1.29 29.13
CA LYS A 507 28.18 -0.94 29.66
C LYS A 507 29.25 -1.96 29.26
N GLU A 508 28.90 -3.24 29.11
CA GLU A 508 29.81 -4.29 28.63
C GLU A 508 30.28 -4.06 27.18
N GLU A 509 29.39 -3.57 26.30
CA GLU A 509 29.71 -3.26 24.90
C GLU A 509 30.17 -1.81 24.67
N ASN A 510 30.06 -0.93 25.67
CA ASN A 510 30.47 0.46 25.56
C ASN A 510 31.99 0.58 25.70
N THR A 511 32.70 0.18 24.66
CA THR A 511 34.14 0.41 24.52
C THR A 511 34.44 1.87 24.16
N ASP A 512 35.66 2.32 24.44
CA ASP A 512 36.07 3.71 24.17
C ASP A 512 36.04 4.04 22.65
N ASP A 513 36.30 3.04 21.81
CA ASP A 513 36.34 3.10 20.35
C ASP A 513 35.00 2.80 19.66
N LEU A 514 33.93 2.49 20.41
CA LEU A 514 32.62 2.12 19.84
C LEU A 514 32.08 3.20 18.89
N PHE A 515 32.35 4.48 19.18
CA PHE A 515 31.97 5.62 18.34
C PHE A 515 33.12 6.12 17.45
N GLU A 516 33.92 5.18 16.94
CA GLU A 516 34.89 5.39 15.86
C GLU A 516 34.56 4.45 14.69
N TYR A 517 34.91 4.86 13.47
CA TYR A 517 34.65 4.06 12.26
C TYR A 517 35.65 2.92 12.12
N SER A 518 35.15 1.70 11.81
CA SER A 518 36.03 0.62 11.36
C SER A 518 36.37 0.77 9.87
N ASN A 519 37.58 0.34 9.49
CA ASN A 519 37.98 0.19 8.09
C ASN A 519 37.33 -1.05 7.43
N ASP A 520 36.80 -1.98 8.22
CA ASP A 520 36.08 -3.15 7.73
C ASP A 520 34.57 -2.85 7.61
N LYS A 521 34.05 -2.94 6.38
CA LYS A 521 32.63 -2.66 6.07
C LYS A 521 31.65 -3.62 6.74
N TYR A 522 32.04 -4.87 6.95
CA TYR A 522 31.17 -5.88 7.56
C TYR A 522 31.06 -5.65 9.06
N GLU A 523 32.20 -5.39 9.70
CA GLU A 523 32.27 -4.99 11.11
C GLU A 523 31.50 -3.69 11.37
N GLU A 524 31.67 -2.70 10.50
CA GLU A 524 30.99 -1.40 10.60
C GLU A 524 29.45 -1.51 10.60
N THR A 525 28.90 -2.44 9.83
CA THR A 525 27.45 -2.69 9.79
C THR A 525 26.94 -3.19 11.15
N GLN A 526 27.72 -4.06 11.81
CA GLN A 526 27.38 -4.56 13.14
C GLN A 526 27.56 -3.49 14.22
N LEU A 527 28.68 -2.75 14.16
CA LEU A 527 28.96 -1.63 15.06
C LEU A 527 27.88 -0.55 15.00
N ALA A 528 27.31 -0.27 13.82
CA ALA A 528 26.21 0.68 13.68
C ALA A 528 24.98 0.29 14.51
N MET A 529 24.64 -1.00 14.57
CA MET A 529 23.55 -1.51 15.42
C MET A 529 23.93 -1.45 16.90
N TYR A 530 25.20 -1.72 17.23
CA TYR A 530 25.69 -1.62 18.60
C TYR A 530 25.62 -0.19 19.14
N ARG A 531 26.13 0.79 18.40
CA ARG A 531 26.01 2.22 18.71
C ARG A 531 24.55 2.62 18.95
N GLY A 532 23.66 2.15 18.07
CA GLY A 532 22.21 2.36 18.19
C GLY A 532 21.64 1.87 19.50
N ALA A 533 21.94 0.62 19.87
CA ALA A 533 21.45 0.00 21.10
C ALA A 533 22.05 0.63 22.37
N VAL A 534 23.35 0.95 22.43
CA VAL A 534 23.95 1.66 23.58
C VAL A 534 23.33 3.06 23.72
N ALA A 535 23.23 3.83 22.64
CA ALA A 535 22.62 5.16 22.66
C ALA A 535 21.13 5.10 23.06
N ALA A 536 20.39 4.07 22.61
CA ALA A 536 19.01 3.87 22.97
C ALA A 536 18.83 3.62 24.48
N THR A 537 19.66 2.76 25.07
CA THR A 537 19.67 2.51 26.52
C THR A 537 20.02 3.79 27.29
N ALA A 538 21.05 4.53 26.87
CA ALA A 538 21.41 5.80 27.49
C ALA A 538 20.27 6.84 27.43
N ALA A 539 19.55 6.91 26.31
CA ALA A 539 18.39 7.79 26.18
C ALA A 539 17.22 7.38 27.11
N ILE A 540 17.00 6.07 27.31
CA ILE A 540 16.02 5.55 28.27
C ILE A 540 16.39 5.97 29.69
N VAL A 541 17.66 5.83 30.09
CA VAL A 541 18.17 6.25 31.40
C VAL A 541 17.86 7.73 31.68
N LEU A 542 18.05 8.61 30.68
CA LEU A 542 17.76 10.04 30.85
C LEU A 542 16.26 10.39 30.81
N ASN A 543 15.40 9.57 30.19
CA ASN A 543 13.95 9.81 30.14
C ASN A 543 13.19 9.15 31.30
N PHE A 544 13.70 8.06 31.87
CA PHE A 544 13.08 7.29 32.95
C PHE A 544 14.00 7.20 34.18
N ARG A 545 14.25 8.36 34.80
CA ARG A 545 15.30 8.53 35.81
C ARG A 545 15.02 7.91 37.17
N ASP A 546 13.77 7.62 37.49
CA ASP A 546 13.32 7.23 38.83
C ASP A 546 14.04 5.98 39.38
N ALA A 547 14.54 5.11 38.50
CA ALA A 547 15.24 3.88 38.85
C ALA A 547 16.76 3.93 38.62
N SER A 548 17.31 5.08 38.19
CA SER A 548 18.71 5.24 37.78
C SER A 548 19.55 5.95 38.84
N THR A 549 20.83 5.56 38.96
CA THR A 549 21.76 6.25 39.87
C THR A 549 22.38 7.48 39.20
N GLN A 550 22.99 8.37 40.00
CA GLN A 550 23.72 9.52 39.46
C GLN A 550 24.86 9.10 38.51
N GLU A 551 25.54 8.00 38.81
CA GLU A 551 26.59 7.42 37.97
C GLU A 551 26.02 6.94 36.61
N ASP A 552 24.82 6.36 36.62
CA ASP A 552 24.15 5.96 35.37
C ASP A 552 23.74 7.16 34.52
N LEU A 553 23.32 8.27 35.14
CA LEU A 553 23.01 9.51 34.43
C LEU A 553 24.27 10.14 33.81
N GLU A 554 25.41 10.12 34.50
CA GLU A 554 26.69 10.62 33.98
C GLU A 554 27.20 9.76 32.82
N TRP A 555 27.15 8.43 32.96
CA TRP A 555 27.45 7.50 31.87
C TRP A 555 26.55 7.74 30.65
N ALA A 556 25.24 7.90 30.87
CA ALA A 556 24.30 8.13 29.77
C ALA A 556 24.61 9.44 29.02
N ARG A 557 24.98 10.52 29.73
CA ARG A 557 25.40 11.78 29.09
C ARG A 557 26.65 11.61 28.25
N ASP A 558 27.68 10.94 28.77
CA ASP A 558 28.92 10.67 28.04
C ASP A 558 28.67 9.90 26.74
N VAL A 559 27.90 8.81 26.81
CA VAL A 559 27.53 7.99 25.65
C VAL A 559 26.84 8.82 24.58
N LEU A 560 25.84 9.64 24.95
CA LEU A 560 25.06 10.38 23.97
C LEU A 560 25.87 11.51 23.32
N ILE A 561 26.82 12.12 24.05
CA ILE A 561 27.76 13.10 23.50
C ILE A 561 28.70 12.42 22.49
N ARG A 562 29.24 11.23 22.81
CA ARG A 562 30.06 10.45 21.85
C ARG A 562 29.25 10.05 20.63
N ALA A 563 28.02 9.58 20.83
CA ALA A 563 27.10 9.22 19.74
C ALA A 563 26.86 10.38 18.78
N MET A 564 26.57 11.57 19.29
CA MET A 564 26.34 12.74 18.45
C MET A 564 27.58 13.18 17.66
N ARG A 565 28.79 13.01 18.22
CA ARG A 565 30.04 13.49 17.61
C ARG A 565 30.56 12.60 16.49
N LEU A 566 30.02 11.39 16.33
CA LEU A 566 30.38 10.51 15.23
C LEU A 566 29.87 11.13 13.91
N PRO A 567 30.74 11.56 12.98
CA PRO A 567 30.31 12.14 11.71
C PRO A 567 29.64 11.07 10.84
N GLU A 568 28.78 11.45 9.90
CA GLU A 568 28.17 10.48 8.97
C GLU A 568 29.19 10.00 7.90
N ASN A 569 29.18 8.70 7.58
CA ASN A 569 30.00 8.12 6.49
C ASN A 569 29.11 7.68 5.31
N PRO A 570 28.90 8.55 4.30
CA PRO A 570 28.02 8.24 3.19
C PRO A 570 28.62 7.16 2.27
N GLY A 571 28.05 5.96 2.34
CA GLY A 571 28.34 4.86 1.42
C GLY A 571 27.69 5.04 0.04
N VAL A 572 27.99 4.13 -0.90
CA VAL A 572 27.50 4.17 -2.30
C VAL A 572 25.96 4.12 -2.42
N MET A 573 25.29 3.48 -1.45
CA MET A 573 23.82 3.35 -1.40
C MET A 573 23.16 4.34 -0.43
N TRP A 574 23.91 5.30 0.11
CA TRP A 574 23.41 6.24 1.10
C TRP A 574 22.41 7.23 0.48
N SER A 575 21.39 7.60 1.24
CA SER A 575 20.43 8.62 0.83
C SER A 575 19.99 9.44 2.04
N PRO A 576 19.81 10.77 1.94
CA PRO A 576 19.29 11.60 3.03
C PRO A 576 17.96 11.08 3.59
N SER A 577 17.12 10.52 2.72
CA SER A 577 15.80 9.97 3.09
C SER A 577 15.85 8.52 3.57
N SER A 578 17.05 7.96 3.84
CA SER A 578 17.18 6.59 4.37
C SER A 578 16.57 6.51 5.77
N VAL A 579 15.67 5.56 5.99
CA VAL A 579 15.05 5.33 7.30
C VAL A 579 15.86 4.27 8.04
N ILE A 580 16.61 4.71 9.05
CA ILE A 580 17.46 3.85 9.90
C ILE A 580 16.98 3.98 11.35
N PRO A 581 15.99 3.18 11.79
CA PRO A 581 15.36 3.34 13.12
C PRO A 581 16.31 3.16 14.30
N TRP A 582 17.41 2.41 14.11
CA TRP A 582 18.44 2.19 15.12
C TRP A 582 19.58 3.21 15.04
N HIS A 583 19.46 4.31 14.30
CA HIS A 583 20.53 5.30 14.21
C HIS A 583 20.78 5.95 15.59
N HIS A 584 22.02 5.89 16.08
CA HIS A 584 22.41 6.34 17.42
C HIS A 584 22.05 7.81 17.68
N ALA A 585 22.17 8.69 16.68
CA ALA A 585 21.84 10.11 16.79
C ALA A 585 20.34 10.39 17.06
N ILE A 586 19.43 9.49 16.68
CA ILE A 586 17.99 9.60 17.03
C ILE A 586 17.84 9.54 18.56
N TYR A 587 18.56 8.62 19.20
CA TYR A 587 18.51 8.43 20.65
C TYR A 587 19.31 9.52 21.38
N ALA A 588 20.41 10.01 20.80
CA ALA A 588 21.09 11.22 21.28
C ALA A 588 20.11 12.39 21.41
N ALA A 589 19.33 12.70 20.37
CA ALA A 589 18.32 13.74 20.43
C ALA A 589 17.28 13.54 21.56
N ARG A 590 16.78 12.32 21.73
CA ARG A 590 15.82 11.97 22.80
C ARG A 590 16.40 12.15 24.20
N GLY A 591 17.66 11.77 24.40
CA GLY A 591 18.33 11.91 25.69
C GLY A 591 18.67 13.36 26.03
N LEU A 592 19.23 14.11 25.09
CA LEU A 592 19.57 15.54 25.28
C LEU A 592 18.33 16.37 25.60
N ALA A 593 17.24 16.16 24.87
CA ALA A 593 15.98 16.87 25.14
C ALA A 593 15.37 16.50 26.50
N ALA A 594 15.53 15.26 26.97
CA ALA A 594 15.10 14.88 28.31
C ALA A 594 15.89 15.61 29.40
N ASP A 595 17.20 15.77 29.21
CA ASP A 595 18.06 16.50 30.16
C ASP A 595 17.71 18.00 30.21
N LEU A 596 17.36 18.61 29.07
CA LEU A 596 16.86 19.98 29.00
C LEU A 596 15.48 20.13 29.68
N ARG A 597 14.60 19.14 29.52
CA ARG A 597 13.25 19.12 30.13
C ARG A 597 13.33 19.14 31.66
N GLU A 598 14.23 18.32 32.23
CA GLU A 598 14.48 18.24 33.68
C GLU A 598 15.31 19.42 34.22
N GLY A 599 15.94 20.21 33.35
CA GLY A 599 16.77 21.35 33.76
C GLY A 599 18.12 20.96 34.37
N THR A 600 18.60 19.74 34.09
CA THR A 600 19.90 19.22 34.54
C THR A 600 20.97 19.24 33.45
N ALA A 601 20.63 19.73 32.26
CA ALA A 601 21.53 19.83 31.13
C ALA A 601 22.64 20.90 31.32
N ALA A 602 23.81 20.64 30.73
CA ALA A 602 24.86 21.65 30.58
C ALA A 602 24.46 22.72 29.55
N CYS A 603 25.13 23.88 29.56
CA CYS A 603 24.82 25.01 28.68
C CYS A 603 24.86 24.66 27.18
N ASP A 604 25.73 23.72 26.80
CA ASP A 604 25.98 23.39 25.39
C ASP A 604 24.95 22.38 24.82
N VAL A 605 24.15 21.73 25.66
CA VAL A 605 23.19 20.69 25.24
C VAL A 605 22.12 21.22 24.27
N ALA A 606 21.75 22.50 24.42
CA ALA A 606 20.83 23.16 23.48
C ALA A 606 21.46 23.36 22.09
N ILE A 607 22.78 23.60 22.05
CA ILE A 607 23.57 23.73 20.82
C ILE A 607 23.69 22.37 20.14
N ASP A 608 24.03 21.35 20.92
CA ASP A 608 24.12 19.95 20.51
C ASP A 608 22.82 19.46 19.85
N LEU A 609 21.66 19.80 20.44
CA LEU A 609 20.36 19.46 19.86
C LEU A 609 20.10 20.20 18.52
N LEU A 610 20.53 21.45 18.37
CA LEU A 610 20.43 22.19 17.11
C LEU A 610 21.37 21.61 16.03
N ASP A 611 22.58 21.20 16.39
CA ASP A 611 23.50 20.51 15.47
C ASP A 611 22.87 19.19 14.95
N LEU A 612 22.17 18.43 15.81
CA LEU A 612 21.43 17.22 15.39
C LEU A 612 20.26 17.50 14.44
N ILE A 613 19.64 18.68 14.51
CA ILE A 613 18.62 19.08 13.53
C ILE A 613 19.24 19.31 12.15
N ALA A 614 20.50 19.74 12.09
CA ALA A 614 21.24 19.91 10.83
C ALA A 614 21.87 18.61 10.30
N HIS A 615 21.58 17.46 10.93
CA HIS A 615 22.08 16.15 10.51
C HIS A 615 21.70 15.82 9.06
N PRO A 616 22.60 15.20 8.27
CA PRO A 616 22.35 14.92 6.85
C PRO A 616 21.26 13.87 6.59
N LEU A 617 21.01 12.97 7.55
CA LEU A 617 19.87 12.03 7.53
C LEU A 617 18.58 12.71 8.03
N GLU A 618 17.54 12.70 7.21
CA GLU A 618 16.25 13.34 7.50
C GLU A 618 15.58 12.74 8.74
N VAL A 619 15.65 11.41 8.91
CA VAL A 619 15.07 10.72 10.08
C VAL A 619 15.67 11.20 11.41
N VAL A 620 16.97 11.53 11.43
CA VAL A 620 17.65 12.08 12.62
C VAL A 620 17.24 13.52 12.85
N SER A 621 17.28 14.34 11.79
CA SER A 621 16.89 15.75 11.83
C SER A 621 15.46 15.93 12.36
N LEU A 622 14.51 15.14 11.86
CA LEU A 622 13.10 15.18 12.27
C LEU A 622 12.90 14.65 13.69
N ALA A 623 13.63 13.62 14.11
CA ALA A 623 13.60 13.16 15.49
C ALA A 623 14.09 14.26 16.45
N ALA A 624 15.18 14.94 16.11
CA ALA A 624 15.71 16.06 16.89
C ALA A 624 14.74 17.25 16.94
N LEU A 625 14.14 17.62 15.80
CA LEU A 625 13.11 18.65 15.75
C LEU A 625 11.90 18.28 16.61
N LYS A 626 11.41 17.05 16.52
CA LYS A 626 10.28 16.57 17.32
C LYS A 626 10.55 16.72 18.81
N GLU A 627 11.74 16.36 19.27
CA GLU A 627 12.13 16.53 20.67
C GLU A 627 12.31 18.01 21.06
N ALA A 628 12.86 18.84 20.18
CA ALA A 628 12.93 20.30 20.39
C ALA A 628 11.54 20.95 20.47
N CYS A 629 10.56 20.49 19.69
CA CYS A 629 9.17 20.97 19.75
C CYS A 629 8.50 20.64 21.09
N LYS A 630 8.82 19.50 21.71
CA LYS A 630 8.32 19.16 23.05
C LYS A 630 8.85 20.10 24.14
N LEU A 631 9.95 20.81 23.89
CA LEU A 631 10.54 21.76 24.84
C LEU A 631 9.87 23.13 24.84
N TRP A 632 8.85 23.38 24.01
CA TRP A 632 8.17 24.69 23.91
C TRP A 632 7.79 25.31 25.25
N ILE A 633 7.30 24.49 26.20
CA ILE A 633 6.87 24.98 27.53
C ILE A 633 8.07 25.44 28.38
N LYS A 634 9.23 24.81 28.21
CA LYS A 634 10.44 25.06 29.01
C LYS A 634 11.35 26.11 28.37
N ASP A 635 11.54 26.01 27.06
CA ASP A 635 12.37 26.88 26.25
C ASP A 635 11.74 27.11 24.86
N PRO A 636 10.80 28.07 24.75
CA PRO A 636 10.14 28.35 23.48
C PRO A 636 11.08 28.99 22.46
N LYS A 637 12.18 29.62 22.90
CA LYS A 637 13.18 30.22 22.01
C LYS A 637 13.98 29.14 21.29
N LEU A 638 14.35 28.05 22.00
CA LEU A 638 15.00 26.89 21.41
C LEU A 638 14.11 26.21 20.37
N THR A 639 12.83 25.98 20.68
CA THR A 639 11.88 25.43 19.71
C THR A 639 11.73 26.33 18.47
N TRP A 640 11.62 27.65 18.65
CA TRP A 640 11.52 28.57 17.52
C TRP A 640 12.79 28.57 16.66
N ALA A 641 13.96 28.54 17.29
CA ALA A 641 15.25 28.38 16.63
C ALA A 641 15.33 27.07 15.82
N ALA A 642 14.87 25.96 16.40
CA ALA A 642 14.79 24.65 15.75
C ALA A 642 13.91 24.66 14.50
N LEU A 643 12.76 25.36 14.54
CA LEU A 643 11.87 25.52 13.39
C LEU A 643 12.52 26.34 12.27
N ILE A 644 13.19 27.44 12.61
CA ILE A 644 13.94 28.25 11.64
C ILE A 644 15.03 27.41 10.97
N LEU A 645 15.79 26.64 11.74
CA LEU A 645 16.84 25.80 11.20
C LEU A 645 16.27 24.75 10.24
N SER A 646 15.23 24.04 10.66
CA SER A 646 14.63 22.94 9.89
C SER A 646 14.03 23.43 8.56
N LEU A 647 13.32 24.57 8.58
CA LEU A 647 12.77 25.18 7.37
C LEU A 647 13.85 25.80 6.47
N SER A 648 14.92 26.35 7.05
CA SER A 648 16.08 26.83 6.25
C SER A 648 16.70 25.68 5.48
N LEU A 649 16.83 24.50 6.09
CA LEU A 649 17.37 23.28 5.47
C LEU A 649 16.44 22.66 4.41
N CYS A 650 15.25 23.20 4.19
CA CYS A 650 14.42 22.82 3.04
C CYS A 650 14.85 23.51 1.72
N HIS A 651 15.72 24.52 1.78
CA HIS A 651 16.29 25.20 0.60
C HIS A 651 17.48 24.42 0.03
N VAL A 652 17.26 23.61 -0.99
CA VAL A 652 18.32 22.77 -1.59
C VAL A 652 18.88 23.44 -2.86
N PRO A 653 20.20 23.70 -2.95
CA PRO A 653 20.79 24.29 -4.16
C PRO A 653 20.81 23.29 -5.34
N GLN A 654 20.48 23.74 -6.56
CA GLN A 654 20.61 22.92 -7.77
C GLN A 654 22.07 22.57 -8.06
N ARG A 655 22.35 21.29 -8.33
CA ARG A 655 23.69 20.82 -8.74
C ARG A 655 23.86 20.81 -10.26
N PRO A 656 25.07 21.15 -10.79
CA PRO A 656 25.35 21.10 -12.22
C PRO A 656 25.16 19.68 -12.79
N ARG A 657 24.40 19.55 -13.88
CA ARG A 657 24.10 18.26 -14.56
C ARG A 657 25.31 17.51 -15.11
N ASP A 658 26.47 18.16 -15.22
CA ASP A 658 27.72 17.52 -15.67
C ASP A 658 28.30 16.57 -14.61
N GLN A 659 27.78 16.61 -13.38
CA GLN A 659 27.96 15.56 -12.40
C GLN A 659 26.84 14.53 -12.62
N LEU A 660 27.20 13.31 -13.06
CA LEU A 660 26.31 12.15 -13.01
C LEU A 660 25.52 12.18 -11.70
N SER A 661 24.21 11.87 -11.73
CA SER A 661 23.37 11.74 -10.53
C SER A 661 23.96 10.66 -9.62
N GLN A 662 24.87 11.09 -8.76
CA GLN A 662 25.46 10.25 -7.73
C GLN A 662 24.37 10.09 -6.68
N HIS A 663 23.65 8.98 -6.77
CA HIS A 663 22.96 8.40 -5.61
C HIS A 663 24.02 8.35 -4.49
N GLY A 664 23.75 8.89 -3.30
CA GLY A 664 24.77 8.93 -2.24
C GLY A 664 25.09 10.27 -1.58
N VAL A 665 24.56 11.42 -2.02
CA VAL A 665 25.08 12.72 -1.55
C VAL A 665 24.06 13.51 -0.74
N ALA A 666 24.50 14.03 0.41
CA ALA A 666 23.71 14.88 1.30
C ALA A 666 23.15 16.10 0.56
N HIS A 667 21.96 16.57 0.93
CA HIS A 667 21.34 17.77 0.31
C HIS A 667 22.19 19.03 0.52
N HIS A 668 22.79 19.14 1.70
CA HIS A 668 23.64 20.25 2.12
C HIS A 668 25.05 19.76 2.38
N SER A 669 26.04 20.55 2.00
CA SER A 669 27.43 20.32 2.43
C SER A 669 27.59 20.59 3.93
N PRO A 670 28.59 20.00 4.60
CA PRO A 670 28.85 20.28 6.02
C PRO A 670 29.05 21.77 6.33
N ILE A 671 29.58 22.54 5.38
CA ILE A 671 29.79 23.99 5.52
C ILE A 671 28.45 24.74 5.50
N GLU A 672 27.55 24.39 4.58
CA GLU A 672 26.22 24.99 4.48
C GLU A 672 25.37 24.66 5.72
N SER A 673 25.38 23.39 6.16
CA SER A 673 24.73 22.98 7.40
C SER A 673 25.26 23.74 8.60
N LYS A 674 26.60 23.88 8.73
CA LYS A 674 27.19 24.60 9.86
C LYS A 674 26.86 26.08 9.85
N ALA A 675 26.89 26.72 8.69
CA ALA A 675 26.48 28.12 8.54
C ALA A 675 25.01 28.35 8.93
N ALA A 676 24.11 27.41 8.59
CA ALA A 676 22.71 27.47 9.00
C ALA A 676 22.55 27.34 10.52
N VAL A 677 23.30 26.42 11.16
CA VAL A 677 23.32 26.29 12.62
C VAL A 677 23.86 27.56 13.28
N ASP A 678 24.99 28.08 12.83
CA ASP A 678 25.63 29.27 13.41
C ASP A 678 24.71 30.51 13.34
N ALA A 679 23.98 30.67 12.23
CA ALA A 679 22.99 31.74 12.07
C ALA A 679 21.85 31.64 13.10
N VAL A 680 21.35 30.43 13.33
CA VAL A 680 20.28 30.17 14.31
C VAL A 680 20.78 30.27 15.74
N LEU A 681 22.02 29.87 16.02
CA LEU A 681 22.66 30.04 17.32
C LEU A 681 22.80 31.51 17.70
N ALA A 682 23.16 32.38 16.75
CA ALA A 682 23.22 33.81 16.97
C ALA A 682 21.85 34.37 17.41
N PHE A 683 20.75 33.90 16.81
CA PHE A 683 19.39 34.23 17.25
C PHE A 683 19.07 33.65 18.64
N TYR A 684 19.35 32.37 18.86
CA TYR A 684 19.05 31.71 20.13
C TYR A 684 19.78 32.36 21.31
N GLN A 685 21.04 32.76 21.13
CA GLN A 685 21.83 33.42 22.19
C GLN A 685 21.47 34.90 22.36
N ASN A 686 21.41 35.67 21.27
CA ASN A 686 21.40 37.13 21.33
C ASN A 686 20.14 37.80 20.75
N GLY A 687 19.31 37.05 20.02
CA GLY A 687 18.09 37.55 19.39
C GLY A 687 16.96 37.83 20.36
N SER A 688 16.00 38.65 19.95
CA SER A 688 14.77 38.95 20.69
C SER A 688 13.55 38.85 19.79
N GLY A 689 12.36 38.62 20.39
CA GLY A 689 11.12 38.45 19.64
C GLY A 689 11.03 37.14 18.86
N TRP A 690 10.11 37.09 17.90
CA TRP A 690 9.80 35.93 17.07
C TRP A 690 10.06 36.28 15.60
N PRO A 691 11.27 36.03 15.08
CA PRO A 691 11.58 36.28 13.67
C PRO A 691 10.71 35.39 12.78
N THR A 692 10.43 35.87 11.57
CA THR A 692 9.65 35.13 10.57
C THR A 692 10.31 33.80 10.24
N LEU A 693 9.50 32.73 10.20
CA LEU A 693 9.97 31.42 9.78
C LEU A 693 10.36 31.44 8.28
N PRO A 694 11.40 30.70 7.86
CA PRO A 694 11.82 30.67 6.47
C PRO A 694 10.70 30.22 5.54
N LEU A 695 10.42 31.05 4.53
CA LEU A 695 9.43 30.78 3.49
C LEU A 695 10.06 30.02 2.31
N PRO A 696 9.26 29.28 1.54
CA PRO A 696 9.72 28.74 0.27
C PRO A 696 10.21 29.85 -0.69
N PRO A 697 11.15 29.55 -1.60
CA PRO A 697 11.47 30.44 -2.71
C PRO A 697 10.23 30.69 -3.58
N PRO A 698 10.17 31.78 -4.38
CA PRO A 698 9.02 32.08 -5.22
C PRO A 698 8.58 30.87 -6.05
N ALA A 699 7.27 30.61 -6.13
CA ALA A 699 6.74 29.39 -6.77
C ALA A 699 7.17 29.26 -8.24
N TRP A 700 7.28 30.39 -8.94
CA TRP A 700 7.67 30.51 -10.35
C TRP A 700 8.49 31.79 -10.58
N VAL A 701 9.44 31.75 -11.52
CA VAL A 701 10.28 32.90 -11.92
C VAL A 701 10.23 33.08 -13.44
N LYS A 702 10.08 34.33 -13.91
CA LYS A 702 10.15 34.66 -15.34
C LYS A 702 11.59 34.47 -15.86
N VAL A 703 11.75 33.79 -17.00
CA VAL A 703 13.04 33.54 -17.64
C VAL A 703 13.07 34.08 -19.08
N GLU A 704 14.25 34.46 -19.57
CA GLU A 704 14.41 34.89 -20.96
C GLU A 704 14.45 33.67 -21.91
N PRO A 705 13.76 33.72 -23.07
CA PRO A 705 13.73 32.63 -24.05
C PRO A 705 15.13 32.35 -24.61
N ARG A 706 15.75 31.25 -24.16
CA ARG A 706 17.10 30.86 -24.58
C ARG A 706 17.07 30.06 -25.88
N LYS A 707 17.56 30.67 -26.97
CA LYS A 707 17.76 29.99 -28.27
C LYS A 707 18.61 28.71 -28.12
N GLY A 708 18.02 27.55 -28.44
CA GLY A 708 18.76 26.30 -28.68
C GLY A 708 18.80 25.28 -27.54
N ARG A 709 18.18 25.54 -26.38
CA ARG A 709 17.79 24.44 -25.48
C ARG A 709 16.46 23.86 -25.98
N ARG A 710 16.38 22.54 -26.17
CA ARG A 710 15.07 21.86 -26.29
C ARG A 710 14.23 22.33 -25.11
N ARG A 711 12.99 22.78 -25.37
CA ARG A 711 11.91 23.07 -24.41
C ARG A 711 12.11 22.10 -23.24
N TYR A 712 12.72 22.56 -22.14
CA TYR A 712 12.90 21.69 -21.00
C TYR A 712 11.50 21.50 -20.47
N GLN A 713 10.99 20.28 -20.64
CA GLN A 713 9.66 19.84 -20.25
C GLN A 713 9.42 20.25 -18.79
N ILE A 714 8.76 21.40 -18.61
CA ILE A 714 7.64 21.48 -17.68
C ILE A 714 6.79 20.26 -18.07
N ASP A 715 6.43 19.43 -17.10
CA ASP A 715 5.67 18.19 -17.26
C ASP A 715 4.69 18.28 -18.45
N GLU A 716 4.49 17.16 -19.17
CA GLU A 716 3.71 16.98 -20.40
C GLU A 716 2.21 17.46 -20.35
N GLU A 717 1.84 18.33 -19.42
CA GLU A 717 0.48 18.74 -19.05
C GLU A 717 0.00 20.09 -19.63
N TYR A 718 0.87 21.01 -20.08
CA TYR A 718 0.43 22.34 -20.55
C TYR A 718 0.82 22.61 -22.02
N ASP A 719 -0.18 22.80 -22.88
CA ASP A 719 -0.04 23.19 -24.28
C ASP A 719 0.07 24.73 -24.44
N GLU A 720 0.54 25.22 -25.60
CA GLU A 720 0.59 26.66 -25.92
C GLU A 720 -0.78 27.36 -25.80
N GLY A 721 -1.87 26.61 -25.91
CA GLY A 721 -3.24 27.11 -25.71
C GLY A 721 -3.57 27.48 -24.26
N ASP A 722 -2.89 26.86 -23.29
CA ASP A 722 -3.18 26.97 -21.86
C ASP A 722 -2.53 28.20 -21.22
N LEU A 723 -1.55 28.81 -21.89
CA LEU A 723 -0.77 29.95 -21.40
C LEU A 723 -1.56 31.27 -21.53
N THR A 724 -1.45 32.15 -20.52
CA THR A 724 -2.01 33.51 -20.57
C THR A 724 -1.29 34.39 -21.58
N ASP A 725 0.03 34.23 -21.69
CA ASP A 725 0.88 34.86 -22.71
C ASP A 725 1.94 33.87 -23.19
N ALA A 726 1.88 33.48 -24.47
CA ALA A 726 2.81 32.53 -25.07
C ALA A 726 4.22 33.12 -25.32
N ALA A 727 4.41 34.43 -25.14
CA ALA A 727 5.71 35.09 -25.24
C ALA A 727 6.49 35.12 -23.90
N GLU A 728 5.83 34.83 -22.78
CA GLU A 728 6.47 34.73 -21.47
C GLU A 728 6.91 33.28 -21.20
N GLU A 729 8.19 33.09 -20.84
CA GLU A 729 8.69 31.82 -20.33
C GLU A 729 8.81 31.90 -18.80
N TRP A 730 8.31 30.88 -18.12
CA TRP A 730 8.38 30.72 -16.67
C TRP A 730 9.09 29.42 -16.34
N ASP A 731 9.91 29.44 -15.29
CA ASP A 731 10.65 28.26 -14.81
C ASP A 731 10.60 28.21 -13.28
N GLU A 732 11.02 27.08 -12.70
CA GLU A 732 11.22 26.95 -11.27
C GLU A 732 12.44 27.76 -10.80
N PRO A 733 12.44 28.28 -9.57
CA PRO A 733 13.63 28.93 -9.01
C PRO A 733 14.83 27.97 -8.97
N HIS A 734 16.04 28.53 -9.09
CA HIS A 734 17.29 27.76 -9.02
C HIS A 734 17.53 27.05 -7.66
N ILE A 735 16.86 27.50 -6.60
CA ILE A 735 16.87 26.85 -5.29
C ILE A 735 15.60 26.01 -5.19
N PHE A 736 15.77 24.71 -5.01
CA PHE A 736 14.68 23.76 -4.85
C PHE A 736 14.13 23.82 -3.43
N TRP A 737 12.81 23.78 -3.28
CA TRP A 737 12.15 23.63 -1.99
C TRP A 737 11.79 22.17 -1.73
N HIS A 738 12.38 21.56 -0.69
CA HIS A 738 12.12 20.18 -0.33
C HIS A 738 10.75 20.01 0.35
N SER A 739 9.67 20.08 -0.44
CA SER A 739 8.26 20.06 -0.03
C SER A 739 7.90 18.91 0.92
N LYS A 740 8.38 17.70 0.66
CA LYS A 740 8.10 16.51 1.48
C LYS A 740 8.62 16.64 2.93
N ARG A 741 9.91 16.97 3.09
CA ARG A 741 10.52 17.27 4.39
C ARG A 741 9.83 18.45 5.10
N ALA A 742 9.49 19.51 4.37
CA ALA A 742 8.75 20.63 4.93
C ALA A 742 7.38 20.20 5.49
N ALA A 743 6.70 19.24 4.83
CA ALA A 743 5.44 18.69 5.31
C ALA A 743 5.62 17.95 6.64
N GLU A 744 6.66 17.13 6.76
CA GLU A 744 6.99 16.43 8.01
C GLU A 744 7.33 17.41 9.14
N ILE A 745 8.05 18.50 8.84
CA ILE A 745 8.32 19.60 9.79
C ILE A 745 7.01 20.25 10.25
N LEU A 746 6.10 20.56 9.32
CA LEU A 746 4.83 21.22 9.63
C LEU A 746 3.96 20.40 10.60
N ASN A 747 3.95 19.07 10.46
CA ASN A 747 3.25 18.15 11.38
C ASN A 747 3.84 18.13 12.80
N LEU A 748 5.09 18.54 12.99
CA LEU A 748 5.77 18.55 14.30
C LEU A 748 5.58 19.86 15.06
N ILE A 749 5.02 20.90 14.43
CA ILE A 749 4.84 22.21 15.06
C ILE A 749 3.78 22.10 16.16
N PRO A 750 4.06 22.53 17.41
CA PRO A 750 3.06 22.56 18.48
C PRO A 750 2.11 23.76 18.32
N VAL A 751 1.27 23.71 17.29
CA VAL A 751 0.41 24.83 16.84
C VAL A 751 -0.49 25.33 17.97
N ASP A 752 -1.10 24.44 18.74
CA ASP A 752 -1.94 24.77 19.91
C ASP A 752 -1.21 25.63 20.94
N ARG A 753 0.03 25.26 21.28
CA ARG A 753 0.84 25.96 22.28
C ARG A 753 1.39 27.28 21.76
N ILE A 754 1.76 27.34 20.48
CA ILE A 754 2.31 28.56 19.86
C ILE A 754 1.21 29.61 19.68
N LEU A 755 0.02 29.22 19.22
CA LEU A 755 -1.10 30.14 19.06
C LEU A 755 -1.61 30.71 20.40
N GLY A 756 -1.39 29.99 21.50
CA GLY A 756 -1.64 30.49 22.87
C GLY A 756 -0.57 31.45 23.42
N SER A 757 0.46 31.79 22.65
CA SER A 757 1.62 32.58 23.09
C SER A 757 1.75 33.93 22.36
N SER A 758 2.80 34.70 22.68
CA SER A 758 3.14 35.93 21.95
C SER A 758 3.65 35.69 20.52
N ALA A 759 3.94 34.45 20.12
CA ALA A 759 4.35 34.08 18.75
C ALA A 759 3.16 33.87 17.79
N ARG A 760 1.92 34.02 18.27
CA ARG A 760 0.69 33.77 17.51
C ARG A 760 0.65 34.50 16.17
N SER A 761 0.93 35.80 16.15
CA SER A 761 0.85 36.61 14.92
C SER A 761 1.85 36.12 13.86
N THR A 762 3.10 35.90 14.27
CA THR A 762 4.17 35.44 13.38
C THR A 762 3.87 34.07 12.77
N LEU A 763 3.32 33.13 13.56
CA LEU A 763 2.93 31.82 13.02
C LEU A 763 1.78 31.93 12.02
N LEU A 764 0.76 32.76 12.30
CA LEU A 764 -0.37 32.96 11.38
C LEU A 764 0.04 33.66 10.09
N GLU A 765 1.00 34.58 10.14
CA GLU A 765 1.61 35.21 8.96
C GLU A 765 2.36 34.17 8.13
N PHE A 766 3.24 33.39 8.75
CA PHE A 766 3.95 32.29 8.06
C PHE A 766 2.98 31.33 7.36
N MET A 767 1.92 30.89 8.05
CA MET A 767 0.94 29.97 7.46
C MET A 767 0.17 30.60 6.28
N ALA A 768 -0.08 31.91 6.32
CA ALA A 768 -0.75 32.62 5.23
C ALA A 768 0.18 32.74 4.02
N ASP A 769 1.44 33.07 4.24
CA ASP A 769 2.45 33.20 3.18
C ASP A 769 2.73 31.85 2.49
N VAL A 770 2.82 30.75 3.25
CA VAL A 770 3.01 29.43 2.64
C VAL A 770 1.74 28.89 1.98
N LEU A 771 0.54 29.30 2.42
CA LEU A 771 -0.71 29.02 1.72
C LEU A 771 -0.74 29.73 0.36
N ASP A 772 -0.40 31.02 0.32
CA ASP A 772 -0.31 31.79 -0.91
C ASP A 772 0.70 31.15 -1.88
N TRP A 773 1.88 30.76 -1.38
CA TRP A 773 2.86 30.01 -2.17
C TRP A 773 2.31 28.69 -2.72
N THR A 774 1.60 27.92 -1.90
CA THR A 774 1.01 26.62 -2.30
C THR A 774 -0.06 26.82 -3.38
N ILE A 775 -0.88 27.86 -3.24
CA ILE A 775 -1.87 28.25 -4.24
C ILE A 775 -1.18 28.61 -5.56
N GLN A 776 -0.15 29.45 -5.54
CA GLN A 776 0.59 29.81 -6.76
C GLN A 776 1.29 28.60 -7.40
N LYS A 777 1.72 27.62 -6.59
CA LYS A 777 2.37 26.41 -7.10
C LYS A 777 1.38 25.47 -7.79
N ASN A 778 0.18 25.30 -7.22
CA ASN A 778 -0.87 24.44 -7.76
C ASN A 778 -1.70 25.12 -8.87
N SER A 779 -1.81 26.45 -8.84
CA SER A 779 -2.52 27.28 -9.82
C SER A 779 -1.60 28.40 -10.31
N PRO A 780 -0.69 28.12 -11.26
CA PRO A 780 0.29 29.10 -11.71
C PRO A 780 -0.37 30.33 -12.32
N PRO A 781 0.10 31.55 -11.99
CA PRO A 781 -0.54 32.80 -12.42
C PRO A 781 -0.45 33.05 -13.94
N TRP A 782 0.38 32.29 -14.65
CA TRP A 782 0.61 32.38 -16.10
C TRP A 782 -0.21 31.35 -16.91
N VAL A 783 -1.06 30.57 -16.26
CA VAL A 783 -1.99 29.61 -16.89
C VAL A 783 -3.40 30.18 -16.87
N LYS A 784 -4.17 30.01 -17.95
CA LYS A 784 -5.57 30.47 -18.05
C LYS A 784 -6.48 29.70 -17.10
N ALA A 785 -7.36 30.40 -16.39
CA ALA A 785 -8.38 29.80 -15.53
C ALA A 785 -9.38 28.92 -16.34
N GLY A 786 -9.78 27.77 -15.79
CA GLY A 786 -10.85 26.92 -16.36
C GLY A 786 -10.43 25.83 -17.36
N HIS A 787 -9.14 25.61 -17.61
CA HIS A 787 -8.65 24.34 -18.18
C HIS A 787 -8.27 23.37 -17.06
N ARG A 788 -8.15 22.07 -17.36
CA ARG A 788 -8.05 21.00 -16.34
C ARG A 788 -6.73 21.12 -15.55
N HIS A 789 -6.71 22.00 -14.55
CA HIS A 789 -5.58 22.17 -13.65
C HIS A 789 -5.59 21.04 -12.65
N ARG A 790 -4.59 20.16 -12.75
CA ARG A 790 -4.34 19.19 -11.69
C ARG A 790 -3.34 19.80 -10.72
N PRO A 791 -3.54 19.64 -9.40
CA PRO A 791 -2.51 20.02 -8.44
C PRO A 791 -1.23 19.26 -8.76
N THR A 792 -0.07 19.91 -8.59
CA THR A 792 1.20 19.27 -8.94
C THR A 792 1.45 18.09 -8.01
N THR A 793 1.74 16.93 -8.60
CA THR A 793 2.06 15.71 -7.87
C THR A 793 3.35 15.84 -7.06
N GLN A 794 4.22 16.81 -7.39
CA GLN A 794 5.49 17.06 -6.73
C GLN A 794 5.37 17.70 -5.34
N VAL A 795 4.22 18.33 -5.02
CA VAL A 795 3.97 18.96 -3.71
C VAL A 795 2.71 18.39 -3.02
N PHE A 796 2.32 17.18 -3.39
CA PHE A 796 1.11 16.53 -2.87
C PHE A 796 1.16 16.39 -1.34
N GLU A 797 2.22 15.81 -0.77
CA GLU A 797 2.36 15.60 0.68
C GLU A 797 2.34 16.93 1.45
N TRP A 798 2.96 17.96 0.88
CA TRP A 798 2.94 19.32 1.43
C TRP A 798 1.55 19.92 1.43
N THR A 799 0.86 19.91 0.27
CA THR A 799 -0.49 20.47 0.13
C THR A 799 -1.47 19.81 1.10
N ASN A 800 -1.42 18.48 1.19
CA ASN A 800 -2.28 17.73 2.09
C ASN A 800 -2.01 18.04 3.57
N THR A 801 -0.73 18.14 3.96
CA THR A 801 -0.33 18.45 5.33
C THR A 801 -0.67 19.88 5.72
N LEU A 802 -0.48 20.83 4.80
CA LEU A 802 -0.86 22.23 5.02
C LEU A 802 -2.37 22.34 5.25
N GLY A 803 -3.20 21.72 4.40
CA GLY A 803 -4.64 21.68 4.61
C GLY A 803 -5.02 21.09 5.97
N SER A 804 -4.42 19.97 6.35
CA SER A 804 -4.66 19.34 7.66
C SER A 804 -4.28 20.26 8.83
N THR A 805 -3.13 20.91 8.76
CA THR A 805 -2.64 21.87 9.76
C THR A 805 -3.55 23.09 9.87
N LEU A 806 -4.01 23.64 8.75
CA LEU A 806 -5.00 24.72 8.73
C LEU A 806 -6.33 24.28 9.36
N GLY A 807 -6.72 23.00 9.19
CA GLY A 807 -7.85 22.41 9.89
C GLY A 807 -7.70 22.41 11.41
N GLN A 808 -6.50 22.15 11.92
CA GLN A 808 -6.19 22.29 13.36
C GLN A 808 -6.25 23.76 13.79
N VAL A 809 -5.66 24.68 13.02
CA VAL A 809 -5.66 26.12 13.33
C VAL A 809 -7.06 26.71 13.37
N ALA A 810 -7.94 26.27 12.48
CA ALA A 810 -9.31 26.78 12.35
C ALA A 810 -10.14 26.68 13.64
N GLY A 811 -9.89 25.67 14.49
CA GLY A 811 -10.58 25.55 15.78
C GLY A 811 -9.91 26.31 16.93
N LEU A 812 -8.70 26.85 16.72
CA LEU A 812 -7.93 27.60 17.72
C LEU A 812 -8.00 29.12 17.54
N VAL A 813 -8.49 29.57 16.38
CA VAL A 813 -8.57 30.98 15.99
C VAL A 813 -10.04 31.36 15.74
N PRO A 814 -10.51 32.55 16.18
CA PRO A 814 -11.86 33.00 15.87
C PRO A 814 -12.15 33.02 14.36
N LEU A 815 -13.36 32.61 13.96
CA LEU A 815 -13.73 32.53 12.55
C LEU A 815 -13.57 33.87 11.81
N GLY A 816 -13.82 34.99 12.49
CA GLY A 816 -13.64 36.34 11.94
C GLY A 816 -12.20 36.63 11.49
N ASP A 817 -11.20 36.06 12.16
CA ASP A 817 -9.78 36.18 11.80
C ASP A 817 -9.35 35.09 10.80
N PHE A 818 -9.87 33.87 10.97
CA PHE A 818 -9.49 32.71 10.17
C PHE A 818 -10.01 32.80 8.73
N ARG A 819 -11.27 33.22 8.57
CA ARG A 819 -11.95 33.27 7.27
C ARG A 819 -11.22 34.13 6.22
N PRO A 820 -10.98 35.44 6.45
CA PRO A 820 -10.33 36.29 5.43
C PRO A 820 -8.88 35.88 5.17
N ARG A 821 -8.22 35.26 6.16
CA ARG A 821 -6.80 34.88 6.07
C ARG A 821 -6.55 33.57 5.34
N PHE A 822 -7.46 32.60 5.45
CA PHE A 822 -7.23 31.24 4.93
C PHE A 822 -8.38 30.72 4.06
N LEU A 823 -9.64 30.82 4.50
CA LEU A 823 -10.77 30.25 3.74
C LEU A 823 -11.01 31.01 2.42
N GLU A 824 -11.01 32.33 2.44
CA GLU A 824 -11.28 33.13 1.23
C GLU A 824 -10.22 32.92 0.14
N PRO A 825 -8.90 32.90 0.45
CA PRO A 825 -7.88 32.48 -0.52
C PRO A 825 -8.11 31.07 -1.09
N ILE A 826 -8.43 30.09 -0.25
CA ILE A 826 -8.70 28.71 -0.70
C ILE A 826 -9.96 28.64 -1.58
N PHE A 827 -11.00 29.43 -1.27
CA PHE A 827 -12.23 29.44 -2.06
C PHE A 827 -12.04 30.13 -3.42
N GLY A 828 -11.04 31.01 -3.54
CA GLY A 828 -10.74 31.76 -4.77
C GLY A 828 -10.02 30.98 -5.86
N VAL A 829 -9.53 29.76 -5.58
CA VAL A 829 -8.83 28.93 -6.58
C VAL A 829 -9.77 27.97 -7.31
N ASP A 830 -9.30 27.47 -8.46
CA ASP A 830 -10.01 26.50 -9.29
C ASP A 830 -10.30 25.19 -8.52
N ASP A 831 -11.38 24.51 -8.90
CA ASP A 831 -12.00 23.42 -8.13
C ASP A 831 -10.99 22.34 -7.66
N GLU A 832 -10.23 21.71 -8.56
CA GLU A 832 -9.29 20.62 -8.17
C GLU A 832 -8.20 21.09 -7.19
N CYS A 833 -7.68 22.32 -7.35
CA CYS A 833 -6.70 22.91 -6.43
C CYS A 833 -7.34 23.30 -5.09
N CYS A 834 -8.60 23.75 -5.11
CA CYS A 834 -9.38 24.03 -3.91
C CYS A 834 -9.56 22.75 -3.10
N TRP A 835 -9.97 21.64 -3.73
CA TRP A 835 -10.25 20.37 -3.05
C TRP A 835 -9.00 19.79 -2.40
N ALA A 836 -7.83 19.89 -3.05
CA ALA A 836 -6.57 19.39 -2.52
C ALA A 836 -6.19 20.00 -1.15
N ILE A 837 -6.64 21.22 -0.85
CA ILE A 837 -6.41 21.88 0.44
C ILE A 837 -7.64 21.76 1.36
N LEU A 838 -8.85 21.95 0.80
CA LEU A 838 -10.09 22.01 1.56
C LEU A 838 -10.52 20.64 2.12
N SER A 839 -10.28 19.55 1.38
CA SER A 839 -10.55 18.17 1.82
C SER A 839 -9.81 17.81 3.12
N PRO A 840 -8.46 17.90 3.19
CA PRO A 840 -7.73 17.61 4.43
C PRO A 840 -8.03 18.61 5.56
N LEU A 841 -8.30 19.89 5.24
CA LEU A 841 -8.72 20.90 6.21
C LEU A 841 -10.03 20.52 6.89
N ALA A 842 -11.08 20.26 6.11
CA ALA A 842 -12.38 19.89 6.63
C ALA A 842 -12.33 18.56 7.40
N SER A 843 -11.57 17.58 6.89
CA SER A 843 -11.41 16.28 7.54
C SER A 843 -10.78 16.42 8.93
N THR A 844 -9.67 17.17 9.01
CA THR A 844 -8.98 17.40 10.29
C THR A 844 -9.83 18.22 11.26
N TYR A 845 -10.54 19.24 10.75
CA TYR A 845 -11.44 20.05 11.57
C TYR A 845 -12.59 19.23 12.17
N VAL A 846 -13.25 18.40 11.36
CA VAL A 846 -14.35 17.55 11.83
C VAL A 846 -13.85 16.54 12.86
N CYS A 847 -12.71 15.89 12.62
CA CYS A 847 -12.14 14.95 13.60
C CYS A 847 -11.81 15.65 14.92
N ALA A 848 -11.02 16.72 14.89
CA ALA A 848 -10.53 17.38 16.11
C ALA A 848 -11.63 18.13 16.88
N TYR A 849 -12.52 18.85 16.18
CA TYR A 849 -13.43 19.82 16.80
C TYR A 849 -14.89 19.40 16.82
N VAL A 850 -15.26 18.33 16.11
CA VAL A 850 -16.63 17.77 16.15
C VAL A 850 -16.64 16.39 16.78
N TYR A 851 -15.84 15.43 16.28
CA TYR A 851 -15.84 14.07 16.80
C TYR A 851 -15.15 13.97 18.17
N ASP A 852 -13.94 14.51 18.30
CA ASP A 852 -13.09 14.29 19.48
C ASP A 852 -13.32 15.34 20.58
N ALA A 853 -13.72 16.56 20.21
CA ALA A 853 -13.92 17.64 21.18
C ALA A 853 -15.08 17.32 22.14
N PRO A 854 -14.91 17.48 23.46
CA PRO A 854 -15.99 17.30 24.43
C PRO A 854 -17.06 18.38 24.32
N ILE A 855 -16.69 19.59 23.88
CA ILE A 855 -17.59 20.71 23.60
C ILE A 855 -17.28 21.22 22.19
N VAL A 856 -18.28 21.19 21.31
CA VAL A 856 -18.14 21.66 19.92
C VAL A 856 -18.01 23.19 19.90
N PRO A 857 -17.05 23.77 19.16
CA PRO A 857 -16.94 25.22 19.01
C PRO A 857 -18.23 25.85 18.45
N THR A 858 -18.61 27.03 18.93
CA THR A 858 -19.86 27.71 18.51
C THR A 858 -19.91 27.98 17.01
N ASP A 859 -18.75 28.23 16.41
CA ASP A 859 -18.62 28.60 15.00
C ASP A 859 -18.40 27.37 14.11
N ALA A 860 -18.41 26.14 14.66
CA ALA A 860 -18.10 24.92 13.90
C ALA A 860 -19.10 24.67 12.77
N VAL A 861 -20.39 24.84 13.06
CA VAL A 861 -21.45 24.67 12.04
C VAL A 861 -21.29 25.71 10.94
N VAL A 862 -21.00 26.96 11.29
CA VAL A 862 -20.81 28.06 10.33
C VAL A 862 -19.56 27.82 9.47
N THR A 863 -18.47 27.35 10.06
CA THR A 863 -17.21 27.04 9.36
C THR A 863 -17.42 25.95 8.32
N LEU A 864 -18.09 24.87 8.69
CA LEU A 864 -18.40 23.76 7.77
C LEU A 864 -19.43 24.16 6.71
N ASP A 865 -20.39 25.01 7.06
CA ASP A 865 -21.37 25.55 6.11
C ASP A 865 -20.72 26.45 5.03
N LEU A 866 -19.67 27.19 5.38
CA LEU A 866 -18.85 27.93 4.40
C LEU A 866 -18.14 26.97 3.43
N CYS A 867 -17.54 25.89 3.95
CA CYS A 867 -16.89 24.86 3.13
C CYS A 867 -17.90 24.16 2.19
N LEU A 868 -19.08 23.81 2.72
CA LEU A 868 -20.19 23.28 1.94
C LEU A 868 -20.65 24.27 0.87
N GLY A 869 -20.76 25.56 1.21
CA GLY A 869 -21.12 26.62 0.29
C GLY A 869 -20.20 26.68 -0.93
N ARG A 870 -18.87 26.60 -0.73
CA ARG A 870 -17.90 26.55 -1.84
C ARG A 870 -18.00 25.25 -2.64
N LEU A 871 -18.21 24.11 -1.98
CA LEU A 871 -18.38 22.82 -2.66
C LEU A 871 -19.58 22.84 -3.60
N LEU A 872 -20.73 23.35 -3.15
CA LEU A 872 -21.97 23.42 -3.92
C LEU A 872 -21.92 24.38 -5.11
N GLN A 873 -20.90 25.25 -5.21
CA GLN A 873 -20.67 26.10 -6.38
C GLN A 873 -19.98 25.36 -7.53
N SER A 874 -19.44 24.15 -7.28
CA SER A 874 -18.77 23.35 -8.31
C SER A 874 -19.73 22.93 -9.42
N SER A 875 -19.21 22.81 -10.65
CA SER A 875 -19.98 22.32 -11.80
C SER A 875 -20.58 20.93 -11.60
N ALA A 876 -20.01 20.12 -10.70
CA ALA A 876 -20.55 18.82 -10.31
C ALA A 876 -21.96 18.90 -9.66
N PHE A 877 -22.32 20.04 -9.05
CA PHE A 877 -23.64 20.25 -8.45
C PHE A 877 -24.58 21.07 -9.35
N ASN A 878 -24.14 21.39 -10.57
CA ASN A 878 -25.02 21.97 -11.58
C ASN A 878 -25.71 20.85 -12.37
N ARG A 879 -27.04 20.78 -12.27
CA ARG A 879 -27.87 19.76 -12.97
C ARG A 879 -27.73 19.82 -14.48
N ASP A 880 -27.51 21.01 -15.05
CA ASP A 880 -27.45 21.22 -16.50
C ASP A 880 -26.04 21.00 -17.07
N ALA A 881 -25.04 20.69 -16.21
CA ALA A 881 -23.68 20.42 -16.66
C ALA A 881 -23.58 19.02 -17.30
N TYR A 882 -22.70 18.88 -18.30
CA TYR A 882 -22.46 17.62 -19.03
C TYR A 882 -22.15 16.42 -18.12
N ARG A 883 -21.59 16.66 -16.92
CA ARG A 883 -21.27 15.65 -15.90
C ARG A 883 -21.86 16.02 -14.52
N GLY A 884 -23.03 16.65 -14.51
CA GLY A 884 -23.75 16.95 -13.26
C GLY A 884 -23.95 15.68 -12.43
N GLY A 885 -23.55 15.71 -11.16
CA GLY A 885 -23.66 14.61 -10.19
C GLY A 885 -22.44 13.67 -10.14
N GLU A 886 -21.52 13.75 -11.09
CA GLU A 886 -20.26 13.00 -11.07
C GLU A 886 -19.18 13.77 -10.29
N LEU A 887 -18.57 13.12 -9.30
CA LEU A 887 -17.44 13.69 -8.56
C LEU A 887 -16.12 13.28 -9.23
N SER A 888 -15.16 14.21 -9.30
CA SER A 888 -13.83 13.99 -9.87
C SER A 888 -12.74 13.88 -8.80
N GLY A 889 -11.61 13.27 -9.17
CA GLY A 889 -10.43 13.19 -8.30
C GLY A 889 -10.63 12.34 -7.04
N PHE A 890 -9.69 12.46 -6.10
CA PHE A 890 -9.75 11.80 -4.80
C PHE A 890 -10.31 12.70 -3.69
N ASP A 891 -10.05 14.01 -3.78
CA ASP A 891 -10.36 14.98 -2.73
C ASP A 891 -11.84 15.39 -2.67
N GLN A 892 -12.48 15.60 -3.81
CA GLN A 892 -13.90 16.01 -3.85
C GLN A 892 -14.82 14.93 -3.26
N PRO A 893 -14.71 13.63 -3.61
CA PRO A 893 -15.47 12.57 -2.94
C PRO A 893 -15.18 12.47 -1.43
N ASN A 894 -13.93 12.68 -1.02
CA ASN A 894 -13.56 12.65 0.39
C ASN A 894 -14.18 13.81 1.18
N LEU A 895 -14.20 15.01 0.59
CA LEU A 895 -14.84 16.19 1.16
C LEU A 895 -16.36 15.99 1.31
N VAL A 896 -17.03 15.38 0.31
CA VAL A 896 -18.45 15.02 0.41
C VAL A 896 -18.70 14.07 1.60
N ARG A 897 -17.90 13.02 1.75
CA ARG A 897 -18.02 12.08 2.89
C ARG A 897 -17.76 12.76 4.23
N THR A 898 -16.83 13.71 4.26
CA THR A 898 -16.47 14.47 5.46
C THR A 898 -17.60 15.40 5.89
N LEU A 899 -18.17 16.17 4.96
CA LEU A 899 -19.30 17.08 5.23
C LEU A 899 -20.62 16.32 5.50
N MET A 900 -20.69 15.05 5.11
CA MET A 900 -21.74 14.10 5.51
C MET A 900 -21.42 13.33 6.80
N PHE A 901 -20.32 13.65 7.48
CA PHE A 901 -19.88 13.01 8.73
C PHE A 901 -19.79 11.47 8.68
N VAL A 902 -19.39 10.93 7.52
CA VAL A 902 -19.24 9.48 7.28
C VAL A 902 -17.87 9.08 6.75
N SER A 903 -16.94 10.02 6.63
CA SER A 903 -15.54 9.75 6.20
C SER A 903 -14.81 8.80 7.15
N VAL A 904 -15.08 8.89 8.45
CA VAL A 904 -14.57 7.98 9.48
C VAL A 904 -15.64 6.95 9.82
N GLU A 905 -15.30 5.67 9.81
CA GLU A 905 -16.26 4.60 10.07
C GLU A 905 -16.54 4.38 11.56
N HIS A 906 -15.49 4.34 12.39
CA HIS A 906 -15.63 4.12 13.84
C HIS A 906 -14.42 4.67 14.60
N ALA A 907 -14.58 5.28 15.76
CA ALA A 907 -13.46 5.61 16.65
C ALA A 907 -13.96 5.58 18.10
N SER A 908 -13.57 4.55 18.86
CA SER A 908 -14.10 4.30 20.21
C SER A 908 -13.77 5.40 21.22
N MET A 909 -12.69 6.16 21.00
CA MET A 909 -12.26 7.25 21.88
C MET A 909 -12.86 8.62 21.53
N ALA A 910 -13.61 8.74 20.42
CA ALA A 910 -14.26 9.98 20.07
C ALA A 910 -15.35 10.33 21.10
N ALA A 911 -15.62 11.63 21.26
CA ALA A 911 -16.69 12.11 22.14
C ALA A 911 -18.09 11.80 21.56
N ARG A 912 -18.25 11.83 20.23
CA ARG A 912 -19.55 11.64 19.56
C ARG A 912 -19.45 11.04 18.15
N TYR A 913 -20.60 10.60 17.62
CA TYR A 913 -20.87 10.04 16.29
C TYR A 913 -20.10 8.78 15.94
N VAL A 914 -18.80 8.90 15.69
CA VAL A 914 -17.95 7.79 15.23
C VAL A 914 -17.67 6.79 16.34
N ASN A 915 -17.86 7.15 17.61
CA ASN A 915 -17.90 6.22 18.74
C ASN A 915 -19.19 5.37 18.79
N GLY A 916 -20.19 5.69 17.97
CA GLY A 916 -21.51 5.05 17.93
C GLY A 916 -22.61 5.86 18.63
N ASP A 917 -22.28 6.95 19.33
CA ASP A 917 -23.24 7.83 19.97
C ASP A 917 -23.71 8.95 19.02
N TRP A 918 -24.95 8.84 18.54
CA TRP A 918 -25.58 9.82 17.64
C TRP A 918 -26.61 10.72 18.34
N SER A 919 -26.61 10.76 19.67
CA SER A 919 -27.59 11.52 20.46
C SER A 919 -27.60 13.02 20.13
N GLU A 920 -26.47 13.56 19.69
CA GLU A 920 -26.30 14.98 19.37
C GLU A 920 -26.48 15.32 17.88
N VAL A 921 -27.05 14.43 17.06
CA VAL A 921 -27.17 14.60 15.59
C VAL A 921 -27.80 15.93 15.18
N SER A 922 -28.66 16.52 16.02
CA SER A 922 -29.28 17.83 15.80
C SER A 922 -28.27 18.96 15.55
N LEU A 923 -27.04 18.86 16.07
CA LEU A 923 -25.99 19.85 15.85
C LEU A 923 -25.60 20.01 14.36
N ILE A 924 -25.59 18.90 13.62
CA ILE A 924 -25.13 18.87 12.23
C ILE A 924 -26.28 18.91 11.21
N LEU A 925 -27.53 18.71 11.66
CA LEU A 925 -28.72 18.71 10.80
C LEU A 925 -28.84 19.94 9.89
N PRO A 926 -28.51 21.19 10.31
CA PRO A 926 -28.58 22.34 9.40
C PRO A 926 -27.69 22.20 8.16
N ILE A 927 -26.49 21.64 8.33
CA ILE A 927 -25.54 21.39 7.23
C ILE A 927 -26.09 20.28 6.34
N ILE A 928 -26.55 19.18 6.95
CA ILE A 928 -27.09 18.02 6.22
C ILE A 928 -28.31 18.41 5.41
N ASP A 929 -29.26 19.15 5.99
CA ASP A 929 -30.48 19.59 5.32
C ASP A 929 -30.16 20.48 4.11
N ARG A 930 -29.27 21.46 4.26
CA ARG A 930 -28.81 22.31 3.14
C ARG A 930 -28.12 21.49 2.05
N PHE A 931 -27.25 20.57 2.43
CA PHE A 931 -26.49 19.75 1.49
C PHE A 931 -27.44 18.87 0.67
N ILE A 932 -28.36 18.19 1.35
CA ILE A 932 -29.29 17.26 0.73
C ILE A 932 -30.29 17.95 -0.18
N ARG A 933 -30.84 19.10 0.23
CA ARG A 933 -31.76 19.86 -0.64
C ARG A 933 -31.08 20.37 -1.92
N THR A 934 -29.80 20.70 -1.86
CA THR A 934 -29.07 21.23 -3.03
C THR A 934 -28.50 20.13 -3.93
N GLY A 935 -27.87 19.11 -3.33
CA GLY A 935 -27.08 18.11 -4.05
C GLY A 935 -27.60 16.68 -3.97
N GLY A 936 -28.65 16.41 -3.20
CA GLY A 936 -29.10 15.04 -2.91
C GLY A 936 -29.73 14.30 -4.09
N TRP A 937 -30.02 14.99 -5.20
CA TRP A 937 -30.40 14.36 -6.47
C TRP A 937 -29.26 13.51 -7.07
N ALA A 938 -28.00 13.80 -6.75
CA ALA A 938 -26.85 13.02 -7.19
C ALA A 938 -26.60 11.80 -6.27
N VAL A 939 -26.42 10.61 -6.84
CA VAL A 939 -26.13 9.38 -6.05
C VAL A 939 -24.86 9.51 -5.23
N SER A 940 -23.87 10.23 -5.73
CA SER A 940 -22.60 10.51 -5.06
C SER A 940 -22.78 11.26 -3.72
N VAL A 941 -23.90 11.96 -3.53
CA VAL A 941 -24.29 12.65 -2.30
C VAL A 941 -25.31 11.85 -1.49
N MET A 942 -26.33 11.30 -2.16
CA MET A 942 -27.37 10.49 -1.52
C MET A 942 -26.79 9.24 -0.84
N GLY A 943 -25.83 8.57 -1.46
CA GLY A 943 -25.16 7.40 -0.89
C GLY A 943 -24.57 7.66 0.51
N PRO A 944 -23.68 8.65 0.67
CA PRO A 944 -23.18 9.11 1.97
C PRO A 944 -24.26 9.54 2.97
N PHE A 945 -25.31 10.25 2.54
CA PHE A 945 -26.41 10.64 3.43
C PHE A 945 -27.18 9.45 3.99
N LEU A 946 -27.47 8.44 3.16
CA LEU A 946 -28.11 7.21 3.64
C LEU A 946 -27.20 6.48 4.63
N THR A 947 -25.89 6.50 4.42
CA THR A 947 -24.92 5.93 5.38
C THR A 947 -24.97 6.68 6.72
N LEU A 948 -25.08 8.01 6.71
CA LEU A 948 -25.29 8.82 7.92
C LEU A 948 -26.60 8.41 8.61
N CYS A 949 -27.71 8.35 7.87
CA CYS A 949 -29.00 7.97 8.42
C CYS A 949 -28.99 6.55 9.01
N GLU A 950 -28.32 5.60 8.36
CA GLU A 950 -28.18 4.22 8.85
C GLU A 950 -27.39 4.13 10.15
N ARG A 951 -26.31 4.92 10.28
CA ARG A 951 -25.50 5.00 11.51
C ARG A 951 -26.26 5.71 12.63
N ALA A 952 -26.95 6.80 12.29
CA ALA A 952 -27.70 7.63 13.23
C ALA A 952 -29.14 7.15 13.47
N LYS A 953 -29.60 6.04 12.86
CA LYS A 953 -31.01 5.65 12.81
C LYS A 953 -31.70 5.56 14.16
N ALA A 954 -30.98 5.27 15.24
CA ALA A 954 -31.57 5.26 16.60
C ALA A 954 -32.00 6.67 17.07
N ASN A 955 -31.26 7.71 16.68
CA ASN A 955 -31.43 9.10 17.13
C ASN A 955 -31.91 10.06 16.02
N TYR A 956 -31.96 9.62 14.76
CA TYR A 956 -32.42 10.44 13.63
C TYR A 956 -33.95 10.59 13.65
N HIS A 957 -34.47 11.81 13.47
CA HIS A 957 -35.90 12.08 13.47
C HIS A 957 -36.57 11.61 12.16
N ALA A 958 -37.62 10.79 12.29
CA ALA A 958 -38.34 10.20 11.17
C ALA A 958 -38.96 11.26 10.24
N GLU A 959 -39.54 12.33 10.82
CA GLU A 959 -40.14 13.42 10.06
C GLU A 959 -39.10 14.19 9.25
N THR A 960 -37.96 14.54 9.86
CA THR A 960 -36.85 15.23 9.19
C THR A 960 -36.31 14.41 8.03
N PHE A 961 -36.08 13.11 8.22
CA PHE A 961 -35.67 12.21 7.15
C PHE A 961 -36.69 12.21 6.01
N ALA A 962 -37.99 12.12 6.33
CA ALA A 962 -39.04 12.13 5.32
C ALA A 962 -39.06 13.44 4.51
N ASP A 963 -38.92 14.59 5.18
CA ASP A 963 -38.89 15.91 4.53
C ASP A 963 -37.68 16.09 3.62
N GLN A 964 -36.52 15.58 4.04
CA GLN A 964 -35.28 15.62 3.27
C GLN A 964 -35.35 14.75 2.02
N VAL A 965 -35.85 13.52 2.14
CA VAL A 965 -36.02 12.61 1.00
C VAL A 965 -37.05 13.17 0.03
N LEU A 966 -38.22 13.60 0.51
CA LEU A 966 -39.27 14.17 -0.32
C LEU A 966 -38.82 15.41 -1.09
N ALA A 967 -37.96 16.25 -0.49
CA ALA A 967 -37.43 17.43 -1.18
C ALA A 967 -36.60 17.10 -2.43
N ILE A 968 -36.16 15.85 -2.59
CA ILE A 968 -35.35 15.41 -3.72
C ILE A 968 -36.19 14.65 -4.75
N ILE A 969 -37.02 13.72 -4.30
CA ILE A 969 -37.73 12.80 -5.20
C ILE A 969 -39.06 13.37 -5.72
N SER A 970 -39.52 14.51 -5.18
CA SER A 970 -40.82 15.09 -5.57
C SER A 970 -40.89 15.59 -7.00
N ASP A 971 -39.74 15.90 -7.62
CA ASP A 971 -39.66 16.39 -9.00
C ASP A 971 -39.72 15.25 -10.04
N GLY A 972 -39.76 13.99 -9.59
CA GLY A 972 -39.92 12.79 -10.41
C GLY A 972 -38.61 12.04 -10.71
N PRO A 973 -38.70 10.79 -11.21
CA PRO A 973 -37.55 9.90 -11.37
C PRO A 973 -36.56 10.35 -12.45
N ASP A 974 -37.02 11.10 -13.46
CA ASP A 974 -36.19 11.59 -14.57
C ASP A 974 -35.16 12.65 -14.10
N GLU A 975 -35.38 13.29 -12.95
CA GLU A 975 -34.45 14.27 -12.35
C GLU A 975 -33.38 13.65 -11.44
N LEU A 976 -33.43 12.33 -11.20
CA LEU A 976 -32.56 11.61 -10.27
C LEU A 976 -31.37 10.96 -10.98
N ILE A 977 -30.37 11.78 -11.31
CA ILE A 977 -29.19 11.38 -12.08
C ILE A 977 -28.40 10.28 -11.34
N GLY A 978 -28.25 9.13 -12.00
CA GLY A 978 -27.47 7.99 -11.53
C GLY A 978 -28.20 7.05 -10.55
N TRP A 979 -29.44 7.33 -10.14
CA TRP A 979 -30.16 6.50 -9.14
C TRP A 979 -30.60 5.14 -9.69
N HIS A 980 -30.91 5.08 -10.98
CA HIS A 980 -31.37 3.87 -11.65
C HIS A 980 -30.34 2.75 -11.58
N GLY A 981 -30.76 1.55 -11.14
CA GLY A 981 -29.87 0.39 -11.00
C GLY A 981 -28.96 0.39 -9.76
N THR A 982 -29.09 1.38 -8.87
CA THR A 982 -28.37 1.44 -7.59
C THR A 982 -29.18 0.84 -6.43
N THR A 983 -28.55 0.64 -5.27
CA THR A 983 -29.23 0.20 -4.04
C THR A 983 -29.95 1.35 -3.30
N THR A 984 -29.88 2.58 -3.82
CA THR A 984 -30.42 3.78 -3.16
C THR A 984 -31.92 3.65 -2.85
N PRO A 985 -32.82 3.27 -3.79
CA PRO A 985 -34.23 3.07 -3.48
C PRO A 985 -34.47 2.04 -2.36
N ALA A 986 -33.75 0.91 -2.41
CA ALA A 986 -33.89 -0.15 -1.41
C ALA A 986 -33.44 0.30 -0.01
N ARG A 987 -32.34 1.06 0.07
CA ARG A 987 -31.84 1.62 1.34
C ARG A 987 -32.82 2.63 1.94
N ILE A 988 -33.45 3.48 1.11
CA ILE A 988 -34.50 4.40 1.57
C ILE A 988 -35.69 3.61 2.13
N ALA A 989 -36.15 2.59 1.41
CA ALA A 989 -37.25 1.74 1.85
C ALA A 989 -36.95 1.03 3.20
N GLU A 990 -35.73 0.54 3.38
CA GLU A 990 -35.28 -0.07 4.64
C GLU A 990 -35.26 0.93 5.81
N LEU A 991 -34.85 2.19 5.57
CA LEU A 991 -34.91 3.25 6.59
C LEU A 991 -36.35 3.66 6.91
N VAL A 992 -37.22 3.80 5.90
CA VAL A 992 -38.66 4.06 6.11
C VAL A 992 -39.29 2.94 6.95
N GLN A 993 -38.96 1.68 6.63
CA GLN A 993 -39.40 0.53 7.43
C GLN A 993 -38.93 0.66 8.87
N TYR A 994 -37.65 0.92 9.09
CA TYR A 994 -37.09 1.03 10.43
C TYR A 994 -37.79 2.14 11.25
N PHE A 995 -37.93 3.34 10.68
CA PHE A 995 -38.58 4.46 11.37
C PHE A 995 -40.07 4.21 11.64
N ALA A 996 -40.79 3.61 10.69
CA ALA A 996 -42.19 3.26 10.88
C ALA A 996 -42.41 2.26 12.03
N HIS A 997 -41.48 1.32 12.24
CA HIS A 997 -41.55 0.38 13.36
C HIS A 997 -41.07 0.98 14.68
N ARG A 998 -39.98 1.78 14.66
CA ARG A 998 -39.42 2.42 15.86
C ARG A 998 -40.41 3.40 16.50
N ASP A 999 -41.09 4.20 15.67
CA ASP A 999 -41.95 5.29 16.12
C ASP A 999 -43.44 4.88 16.15
N ALA A 1000 -43.76 3.58 16.11
CA ALA A 1000 -45.14 3.10 16.13
C ALA A 1000 -45.82 3.38 17.50
N PRO A 1001 -47.06 3.93 17.52
CA PRO A 1001 -47.85 4.38 16.38
C PRO A 1001 -47.33 5.71 15.82
N ILE A 1002 -47.01 5.74 14.52
CA ILE A 1002 -46.54 6.95 13.84
C ILE A 1002 -47.64 7.99 13.72
N THR A 1003 -47.27 9.27 13.65
CA THR A 1003 -48.25 10.35 13.43
C THR A 1003 -48.80 10.30 12.00
N LEU A 1004 -50.03 10.79 11.80
CA LEU A 1004 -50.65 10.83 10.47
C LEU A 1004 -49.80 11.59 9.44
N ALA A 1005 -49.17 12.70 9.86
CA ALA A 1005 -48.31 13.50 8.99
C ALA A 1005 -47.08 12.71 8.51
N VAL A 1006 -46.41 11.99 9.40
CA VAL A 1006 -45.23 11.15 9.05
C VAL A 1006 -45.65 9.97 8.19
N ALA A 1007 -46.78 9.32 8.51
CA ALA A 1007 -47.32 8.22 7.71
C ALA A 1007 -47.61 8.64 6.26
N GLN A 1008 -48.22 9.82 6.06
CA GLN A 1008 -48.48 10.36 4.73
C GLN A 1008 -47.19 10.63 3.95
N LYS A 1009 -46.17 11.21 4.60
CA LYS A 1009 -44.86 11.46 3.97
C LYS A 1009 -44.18 10.15 3.56
N PHE A 1010 -44.16 9.15 4.44
CA PHE A 1010 -43.58 7.84 4.15
C PHE A 1010 -44.32 7.08 3.05
N LEU A 1011 -45.65 7.09 3.02
CA LEU A 1011 -46.42 6.46 1.95
C LEU A 1011 -46.10 7.11 0.59
N ARG A 1012 -45.99 8.44 0.53
CA ARG A 1012 -45.59 9.16 -0.69
C ARG A 1012 -44.17 8.81 -1.15
N ILE A 1013 -43.23 8.64 -0.21
CA ILE A 1013 -41.88 8.16 -0.54
C ILE A 1013 -41.98 6.75 -1.15
N LEU A 1014 -42.68 5.83 -0.49
CA LEU A 1014 -42.81 4.46 -0.96
C LEU A 1014 -43.48 4.37 -2.34
N ASP A 1015 -44.50 5.19 -2.62
CA ASP A 1015 -45.15 5.26 -3.94
C ASP A 1015 -44.13 5.61 -5.03
N LEU A 1016 -43.33 6.65 -4.82
CA LEU A 1016 -42.29 7.08 -5.78
C LEU A 1016 -41.18 6.02 -5.95
N LEU A 1017 -40.84 5.28 -4.89
CA LEU A 1017 -39.87 4.18 -4.98
C LEU A 1017 -40.42 2.98 -5.76
N VAL A 1018 -41.73 2.71 -5.69
CA VAL A 1018 -42.40 1.68 -6.49
C VAL A 1018 -42.34 2.06 -7.97
N ASP A 1019 -42.58 3.32 -8.31
CA ASP A 1019 -42.46 3.83 -9.69
C ASP A 1019 -41.03 3.69 -10.24
N MET A 1020 -40.02 3.77 -9.38
CA MET A 1020 -38.61 3.51 -9.70
C MET A 1020 -38.24 2.02 -9.77
N GLY A 1021 -39.20 1.11 -9.56
CA GLY A 1021 -39.03 -0.34 -9.68
C GLY A 1021 -38.68 -1.09 -8.39
N ASP A 1022 -38.71 -0.44 -7.21
CA ASP A 1022 -38.50 -1.12 -5.93
C ASP A 1022 -39.77 -1.86 -5.47
N ARG A 1023 -39.81 -3.17 -5.70
CA ARG A 1023 -40.95 -4.04 -5.35
C ARG A 1023 -41.15 -4.20 -3.83
N ARG A 1024 -40.13 -3.94 -3.02
CA ARG A 1024 -40.22 -4.03 -1.55
C ARG A 1024 -41.10 -2.92 -0.99
N SER A 1025 -40.99 -1.71 -1.53
CA SER A 1025 -41.80 -0.55 -1.14
C SER A 1025 -43.30 -0.81 -1.25
N ALA A 1026 -43.77 -1.49 -2.29
CA ALA A 1026 -45.19 -1.87 -2.45
C ALA A 1026 -45.70 -2.80 -1.34
N THR A 1027 -44.84 -3.70 -0.85
CA THR A 1027 -45.19 -4.59 0.27
C THR A 1027 -45.24 -3.80 1.58
N LEU A 1028 -44.34 -2.83 1.74
CA LEU A 1028 -44.21 -2.00 2.94
C LEU A 1028 -45.43 -1.12 3.20
N GLN A 1029 -46.03 -0.58 2.13
CA GLN A 1029 -47.27 0.21 2.19
C GLN A 1029 -48.43 -0.55 2.83
N LEU A 1030 -48.43 -1.88 2.70
CA LEU A 1030 -49.46 -2.76 3.24
C LEU A 1030 -49.14 -3.23 4.68
N SER A 1031 -48.06 -2.77 5.31
CA SER A 1031 -47.66 -3.21 6.65
C SER A 1031 -48.57 -2.65 7.76
N GLU A 1032 -48.57 -3.35 8.90
CA GLU A 1032 -49.40 -3.02 10.07
C GLU A 1032 -49.13 -1.60 10.60
N ALA A 1033 -47.88 -1.14 10.55
CA ALA A 1033 -47.45 0.19 10.98
C ALA A 1033 -48.21 1.35 10.29
N PHE A 1034 -48.64 1.18 9.03
CA PHE A 1034 -49.43 2.18 8.29
C PHE A 1034 -50.94 1.95 8.41
N ARG A 1035 -51.38 0.73 8.75
CA ARG A 1035 -52.81 0.41 8.93
C ARG A 1035 -53.36 0.89 10.27
N GLU A 1036 -52.51 0.95 11.29
CA GLU A 1036 -52.90 1.34 12.66
C GLU A 1036 -53.00 2.86 12.87
N THR A 1037 -52.53 3.68 11.92
CA THR A 1037 -52.63 5.14 11.98
C THR A 1037 -54.09 5.61 11.97
N ARG A 1038 -54.58 6.07 13.13
CA ARG A 1038 -55.97 6.54 13.28
C ARG A 1038 -56.12 7.97 12.76
N LEU A 1039 -57.10 8.19 11.89
CA LEU A 1039 -57.60 9.52 11.55
C LEU A 1039 -58.26 10.12 12.80
N SER A 1040 -57.60 11.07 13.46
CA SER A 1040 -58.24 11.90 14.47
C SER A 1040 -59.23 12.83 13.76
N PHE A 1041 -60.52 12.53 13.91
CA PHE A 1041 -61.61 13.40 13.44
C PHE A 1041 -61.77 14.62 14.34
#